data_AF-A0A662XCA1-F1
#
_entry.id   AF-A0A662XCA1-F1
#
_cell.length_a   1.000
_cell.length_b   1.000
_cell.length_c   1.000
_cell.angle_alpha   90.00
_cell.angle_beta   90.00
_cell.angle_gamma   90.00
#
_symmetry.space_group_name_H-M   'P 1'
#
loop_
_entity.id
_entity.type
_entity.pdbx_description
1 polymer ?
#
loop_
_entity_poly.entity_id
_entity_poly.type
_entity_poly.pdbx_seq_one_letter_code
_entity_poly.pdbx_strand_id
1 'polypeptide(L)'
;SSEVVKQVRVAEAKMASLEARLEVKEEARVADLEARLEATAKCDGVLWVETAEIPAAGLKGPRKTKPPGPAGARNGEKACFWFRDRGWCKNGNSCEFAHVRVCKYYNADGGCWKGSKCEFVHESARATDTKPPLSTKPPTKPEDVIRAEAAEAALLKPLPNEPKSKKKDRNAELEARLKAKTPARAKKGICSFYRGRGGCKNGDACDFVHQVDPALLRRELAANPHDMEASIQKVEEEMKIKFAKAKTLDLVIMMDCTYSMDPWIEAAKTSIISIIQNVNVDHPNAKVRVGFVAYRDFCDGDKRLQVQPLTEEVDTVRDFISSLRAFGGGDGPEDIPGGLQKAIELDFQAEGKLIVLVADAPCHGSKFHNTRDNLVYKREILASPDICAQMRLIAQKGIDFTFIEVKPKDTAKMVAILESEYQSVKSADESERDFVKVSLDKSGDVVRFASIVCSSASSSLTASKSRSVLSSANMALGISTYHHYGPTGMPTAALDGIAEEDESEVSSSSSSVIAPVPEVKPLDWSEAQAAPEIAAVRHSFHFRPNEAIDWANLNLKHTMQQTTIRLLPTCFAKGAMRSAHALYDCKMEKCLVAKFYFGKAATKTSSSSSGFRLEDDVEMQIVAKQLATQFSLAPEVDDAVDFVFTCWYEIENPTAVGLDASMTKFTAEPYIDGKYEKYNNNNGWVAEKSLTLGDTAQAFSHFTWQSTYGQHMVVDLQGVGSVFTDPQIHSLQEAKFGKGNLSTAGMTAFFSTHKCNQVCRALDLKSLRESNDEAKDDEAEMKMVIPRQDGADPSMAISCPLCGTITTVLRSKFIHAHRKGRELYCSFCVTKVNKREPKACNVCKKDTLFSPFWYDMKGMEYPTTCKICKADKSKSG
;
A
#
# COMPACT_ATOMS: atom_id res chain seq x y z
N SER A 1 27.54 45.85 38.76
CA SER A 1 28.58 45.36 37.83
C SER A 1 29.41 44.23 38.46
N SER A 2 30.04 44.41 39.63
CA SER A 2 30.87 43.36 40.27
C SER A 2 30.11 42.10 40.71
N GLU A 3 28.86 42.23 41.14
CA GLU A 3 28.05 41.10 41.63
C GLU A 3 27.66 40.13 40.50
N VAL A 4 27.36 40.68 39.32
CA VAL A 4 27.00 39.91 38.12
C VAL A 4 28.23 39.13 37.61
N VAL A 5 29.41 39.75 37.63
CA VAL A 5 30.67 39.08 37.26
C VAL A 5 31.01 37.93 38.22
N LYS A 6 30.72 38.07 39.51
CA LYS A 6 30.85 36.96 40.49
C LYS A 6 29.87 35.82 40.19
N GLN A 7 28.61 36.13 39.87
CA GLN A 7 27.61 35.11 39.57
C GLN A 7 27.94 34.35 38.27
N VAL A 8 28.43 35.04 37.24
CA VAL A 8 28.88 34.40 35.99
C VAL A 8 30.05 33.46 36.24
N ARG A 9 31.07 33.87 37.00
CA ARG A 9 32.20 32.99 37.34
C ARG A 9 31.80 31.76 38.16
N VAL A 10 30.80 31.89 39.04
CA VAL A 10 30.26 30.76 39.80
C VAL A 10 29.48 29.80 38.88
N ALA A 11 28.76 30.33 37.90
CA ALA A 11 28.06 29.52 36.90
C ALA A 11 29.05 28.78 35.98
N GLU A 12 30.08 29.46 35.50
CA GLU A 12 31.16 28.87 34.68
C GLU A 12 31.89 27.75 35.44
N ALA A 13 32.21 27.96 36.72
CA ALA A 13 32.83 26.92 37.55
C ALA A 13 31.92 25.70 37.77
N LYS A 14 30.60 25.91 37.87
CA LYS A 14 29.62 24.82 37.97
C LYS A 14 29.47 24.05 36.65
N MET A 15 29.50 24.74 35.51
CA MET A 15 29.46 24.08 34.20
C MET A 15 30.71 23.24 33.97
N ALA A 16 31.90 23.78 34.23
CA ALA A 16 33.16 23.02 34.12
C ALA A 16 33.18 21.78 35.04
N SER A 17 32.61 21.88 36.25
CA SER A 17 32.48 20.74 37.16
C SER A 17 31.47 19.69 36.67
N LEU A 18 30.43 20.10 35.95
CA LEU A 18 29.45 19.18 35.35
C LEU A 18 30.02 18.48 34.12
N GLU A 19 30.75 19.20 33.27
CA GLU A 19 31.44 18.66 32.10
C GLU A 19 32.46 17.60 32.52
N ALA A 20 33.30 17.89 33.52
CA ALA A 20 34.26 16.90 34.05
C ALA A 20 33.58 15.64 34.62
N ARG A 21 32.37 15.77 35.22
CA ARG A 21 31.60 14.63 35.73
C ARG A 21 30.93 13.82 34.63
N LEU A 22 30.60 14.45 33.50
CA LEU A 22 30.08 13.79 32.31
C LEU A 22 31.19 13.01 31.61
N GLU A 23 32.37 13.62 31.46
CA GLU A 23 33.54 13.00 30.83
C GLU A 23 33.99 11.74 31.59
N VAL A 24 34.07 11.79 32.93
CA VAL A 24 34.37 10.59 33.76
C VAL A 24 33.29 9.51 33.63
N LYS A 25 32.02 9.87 33.47
CA LYS A 25 30.93 8.89 33.25
C LYS A 25 30.99 8.29 31.85
N GLU A 26 31.41 9.07 30.87
CA GLU A 26 31.54 8.64 29.48
C GLU A 26 32.74 7.71 29.32
N GLU A 27 33.89 8.04 29.92
CA GLU A 27 35.06 7.16 30.01
C GLU A 27 34.73 5.84 30.72
N ALA A 28 33.99 5.87 31.84
CA ALA A 28 33.55 4.66 32.52
C ALA A 28 32.59 3.80 31.67
N ARG A 29 31.75 4.44 30.84
CA ARG A 29 30.83 3.76 29.92
C ARG A 29 31.55 3.18 28.71
N VAL A 30 32.55 3.88 28.19
CA VAL A 30 33.43 3.39 27.13
C VAL A 30 34.23 2.19 27.62
N ALA A 31 34.79 2.27 28.84
CA ALA A 31 35.51 1.14 29.45
C ALA A 31 34.60 -0.10 29.69
N ASP A 32 33.34 0.09 30.11
CA ASP A 32 32.35 -1.01 30.21
C ASP A 32 32.03 -1.61 28.83
N LEU A 33 31.87 -0.76 27.81
CA LEU A 33 31.61 -1.21 26.44
C LEU A 33 32.81 -1.94 25.84
N GLU A 34 34.04 -1.47 26.05
CA GLU A 34 35.27 -2.13 25.63
C GLU A 34 35.46 -3.47 26.35
N ALA A 35 35.20 -3.54 27.66
CA ALA A 35 35.22 -4.80 28.40
C ALA A 35 34.17 -5.81 27.88
N ARG A 36 32.99 -5.34 27.48
CA ARG A 36 31.94 -6.18 26.85
C ARG A 36 32.30 -6.56 25.41
N LEU A 37 33.01 -5.70 24.68
CA LEU A 37 33.53 -5.98 23.34
C LEU A 37 34.64 -7.04 23.40
N GLU A 38 35.52 -6.97 24.39
CA GLU A 38 36.60 -7.94 24.59
C GLU A 38 36.08 -9.28 25.12
N ALA A 39 34.99 -9.26 25.91
CA ALA A 39 34.24 -10.47 26.28
C ALA A 39 33.52 -11.12 25.09
N THR A 40 33.09 -10.33 24.09
CA THR A 40 32.48 -10.85 22.86
C THR A 40 33.52 -11.30 21.84
N ALA A 41 34.70 -10.67 21.79
CA ALA A 41 35.84 -11.10 20.95
C ALA A 41 36.43 -12.46 21.37
N LYS A 42 36.27 -12.87 22.64
CA LYS A 42 36.61 -14.23 23.10
C LYS A 42 35.58 -15.30 22.74
N CYS A 43 34.44 -14.93 22.14
CA CYS A 43 33.41 -15.85 21.66
C CYS A 43 33.41 -15.98 20.13
N ASP A 44 34.56 -16.30 19.53
CA ASP A 44 34.61 -16.84 18.17
C ASP A 44 34.05 -18.27 18.18
N GLY A 45 32.71 -18.35 18.08
CA GLY A 45 32.00 -19.61 18.29
C GLY A 45 30.62 -19.67 17.64
N VAL A 46 30.44 -19.11 16.44
CA VAL A 46 29.30 -19.53 15.60
C VAL A 46 29.66 -20.88 14.97
N LEU A 47 29.42 -21.95 15.73
CA LEU A 47 29.54 -23.32 15.24
C LEU A 47 28.37 -23.66 14.30
N TRP A 48 28.74 -24.21 13.16
CA TRP A 48 27.91 -24.61 12.04
C TRP A 48 26.80 -25.61 12.43
N VAL A 49 25.69 -25.57 11.69
CA VAL A 49 24.84 -26.75 11.49
C VAL A 49 25.03 -27.21 10.04
N GLU A 50 25.83 -28.25 9.84
CA GLU A 50 25.74 -29.04 8.62
C GLU A 50 24.37 -29.72 8.60
N THR A 51 23.53 -29.33 7.65
CA THR A 51 22.50 -30.23 7.15
C THR A 51 23.14 -31.07 6.06
N ALA A 52 23.79 -32.17 6.48
CA ALA A 52 24.27 -33.29 5.67
C ALA A 52 24.57 -32.95 4.20
N GLU A 53 25.82 -32.61 3.92
CA GLU A 53 26.36 -32.79 2.58
C GLU A 53 26.33 -34.28 2.19
N ILE A 54 26.14 -34.50 0.89
CA ILE A 54 26.15 -35.80 0.22
C ILE A 54 27.60 -36.30 0.18
N PRO A 55 27.95 -37.46 0.76
CA PRO A 55 29.24 -38.08 0.51
C PRO A 55 29.26 -38.58 -0.94
N ALA A 56 30.12 -38.00 -1.76
CA ALA A 56 30.47 -38.56 -3.06
C ALA A 56 31.35 -39.81 -2.85
N ALA A 57 30.73 -40.98 -2.72
CA ALA A 57 31.43 -42.26 -2.73
C ALA A 57 31.14 -43.03 -4.02
N GLY A 58 32.12 -43.01 -4.93
CA GLY A 58 32.59 -44.16 -5.69
C GLY A 58 31.65 -44.86 -6.68
N LEU A 59 31.64 -44.40 -7.94
CA LEU A 59 31.59 -45.31 -9.09
C LEU A 59 32.86 -45.11 -9.91
N LYS A 60 33.70 -46.15 -9.94
CA LYS A 60 34.89 -46.24 -10.79
C LYS A 60 34.47 -46.51 -12.24
N GLY A 61 35.05 -45.74 -13.18
CA GLY A 61 35.27 -46.13 -14.58
C GLY A 61 35.01 -45.00 -15.61
N PRO A 62 35.67 -45.00 -16.79
CA PRO A 62 37.02 -45.39 -17.14
C PRO A 62 37.92 -44.16 -17.46
N ARG A 63 39.19 -44.44 -17.74
CA ARG A 63 40.30 -43.50 -17.98
C ARG A 63 39.99 -42.36 -18.97
N LYS A 64 40.48 -41.17 -18.63
CA LYS A 64 40.61 -40.01 -19.53
C LYS A 64 41.45 -40.38 -20.76
N THR A 65 40.90 -40.20 -21.95
CA THR A 65 41.69 -39.90 -23.15
C THR A 65 41.42 -38.45 -23.56
N LYS A 66 42.51 -37.71 -23.82
CA LYS A 66 42.48 -36.33 -24.33
C LYS A 66 41.78 -36.34 -25.70
N PRO A 67 40.81 -35.45 -25.98
CA PRO A 67 40.35 -35.23 -27.35
C PRO A 67 41.44 -34.51 -28.16
N PRO A 68 41.56 -34.79 -29.48
CA PRO A 68 42.61 -34.21 -30.31
C PRO A 68 42.32 -32.73 -30.64
N GLY A 69 43.38 -31.99 -30.95
CA GLY A 69 43.31 -30.59 -31.37
C GLY A 69 42.52 -30.40 -32.68
N PRO A 70 42.10 -29.16 -33.00
CA PRO A 70 41.26 -28.89 -34.14
C PRO A 70 42.01 -29.16 -35.45
N ALA A 71 41.47 -30.04 -36.30
CA ALA A 71 41.87 -30.11 -37.69
C ALA A 71 41.37 -28.83 -38.38
N GLY A 72 42.29 -28.00 -38.86
CA GLY A 72 41.97 -26.78 -39.59
C GLY A 72 41.24 -27.10 -40.89
N ALA A 73 40.08 -26.47 -41.11
CA ALA A 73 39.43 -26.48 -42.42
C ALA A 73 40.08 -25.40 -43.30
N ARG A 74 40.49 -25.79 -44.51
CA ARG A 74 40.85 -24.85 -45.59
C ARG A 74 39.56 -24.24 -46.15
N ASN A 75 39.64 -23.00 -46.64
CA ASN A 75 38.52 -22.26 -47.22
C ASN A 75 37.80 -23.09 -48.32
N GLY A 76 36.49 -23.30 -48.18
CA GLY A 76 35.61 -23.77 -49.26
C GLY A 76 34.64 -24.92 -48.96
N GLU A 77 34.71 -25.59 -47.80
CA GLU A 77 33.85 -26.75 -47.49
C GLU A 77 32.69 -26.43 -46.53
N LYS A 78 31.50 -27.01 -46.77
CA LYS A 78 30.26 -26.73 -46.02
C LYS A 78 30.35 -27.22 -44.57
N ALA A 79 29.92 -26.38 -43.62
CA ALA A 79 29.92 -26.71 -42.19
C ALA A 79 28.76 -27.65 -41.79
N CYS A 80 29.03 -28.55 -40.85
CA CYS A 80 28.03 -29.50 -40.36
C CYS A 80 26.93 -28.78 -39.56
N PHE A 81 25.72 -28.74 -40.12
CA PHE A 81 24.56 -28.10 -39.48
C PHE A 81 24.29 -28.63 -38.06
N TRP A 82 24.30 -29.95 -37.87
CA TRP A 82 24.00 -30.57 -36.57
C TRP A 82 25.05 -30.26 -35.52
N PHE A 83 26.33 -30.23 -35.90
CA PHE A 83 27.41 -29.85 -34.99
C PHE A 83 27.40 -28.34 -34.69
N ARG A 84 27.11 -27.51 -35.70
CA ARG A 84 26.96 -26.05 -35.55
C ARG A 84 25.83 -25.68 -34.58
N ASP A 85 24.66 -26.29 -34.74
CA ASP A 85 23.46 -25.98 -33.97
C ASP A 85 23.47 -26.60 -32.57
N ARG A 86 23.99 -27.82 -32.42
CA ARG A 86 23.84 -28.61 -31.18
C ARG A 86 25.16 -28.94 -30.47
N GLY A 87 26.30 -28.60 -31.06
CA GLY A 87 27.62 -28.92 -30.51
C GLY A 87 27.99 -30.41 -30.55
N TRP A 88 27.17 -31.25 -31.17
CA TRP A 88 27.40 -32.69 -31.33
C TRP A 88 26.71 -33.22 -32.59
N CYS A 89 27.36 -34.17 -33.28
CA CYS A 89 26.87 -34.79 -34.50
C CYS A 89 26.89 -36.32 -34.35
N LYS A 90 25.81 -36.98 -34.78
CA LYS A 90 25.65 -38.45 -34.70
C LYS A 90 26.70 -39.23 -35.49
N ASN A 91 27.29 -38.63 -36.53
CA ASN A 91 28.34 -39.24 -37.34
C ASN A 91 29.75 -38.98 -36.76
N GLY A 92 29.88 -38.24 -35.66
CA GLY A 92 31.17 -38.03 -34.98
C GLY A 92 32.29 -37.58 -35.92
N ASN A 93 33.44 -38.25 -35.86
CA ASN A 93 34.61 -37.93 -36.68
C ASN A 93 34.51 -38.44 -38.14
N SER A 94 33.49 -39.21 -38.48
CA SER A 94 33.22 -39.67 -39.87
C SER A 94 32.17 -38.79 -40.56
N CYS A 95 31.93 -37.57 -40.04
CA CYS A 95 31.06 -36.61 -40.70
C CYS A 95 31.78 -35.98 -41.90
N GLU A 96 31.14 -36.03 -43.06
CA GLU A 96 31.57 -35.40 -44.32
C GLU A 96 31.66 -33.86 -44.22
N PHE A 97 31.00 -33.24 -43.24
CA PHE A 97 30.92 -31.79 -43.09
C PHE A 97 31.75 -31.30 -41.90
N ALA A 98 32.40 -30.13 -42.05
CA ALA A 98 33.33 -29.62 -41.06
C ALA A 98 32.67 -29.27 -39.71
N HIS A 99 33.25 -29.75 -38.61
CA HIS A 99 32.81 -29.52 -37.23
C HIS A 99 33.46 -28.26 -36.62
N VAL A 100 33.02 -27.08 -37.04
CA VAL A 100 33.54 -25.78 -36.59
C VAL A 100 32.71 -25.17 -35.46
N ARG A 101 33.36 -24.46 -34.53
CA ARG A 101 32.71 -23.70 -33.46
C ARG A 101 32.76 -22.20 -33.76
N VAL A 102 31.58 -21.56 -33.81
CA VAL A 102 31.40 -20.14 -34.15
C VAL A 102 31.41 -19.28 -32.88
N CYS A 103 31.96 -18.07 -32.94
CA CYS A 103 31.99 -17.16 -31.79
C CYS A 103 30.61 -16.56 -31.51
N LYS A 104 30.01 -16.96 -30.37
CA LYS A 104 28.73 -16.44 -29.87
C LYS A 104 28.74 -14.97 -29.41
N TYR A 105 29.90 -14.32 -29.40
CA TYR A 105 30.08 -12.92 -29.00
C TYR A 105 30.53 -12.02 -30.16
N TYR A 106 30.57 -12.56 -31.39
CA TYR A 106 30.80 -11.78 -32.60
C TYR A 106 29.46 -11.22 -33.07
N ASN A 107 29.29 -9.91 -33.03
CA ASN A 107 28.06 -9.23 -33.43
C ASN A 107 28.13 -8.74 -34.89
N ALA A 108 26.97 -8.38 -35.45
CA ALA A 108 26.80 -8.05 -36.86
C ALA A 108 27.67 -6.87 -37.35
N ASP A 109 28.07 -5.98 -36.44
CA ASP A 109 28.94 -4.82 -36.70
C ASP A 109 30.44 -5.17 -36.67
N GLY A 110 30.78 -6.47 -36.57
CA GLY A 110 32.15 -6.96 -36.66
C GLY A 110 32.95 -6.96 -35.35
N GLY A 111 32.28 -6.81 -34.19
CA GLY A 111 32.92 -6.72 -32.89
C GLY A 111 32.97 -8.05 -32.12
N CYS A 112 34.15 -8.44 -31.65
CA CYS A 112 34.31 -9.42 -30.57
C CYS A 112 35.31 -8.86 -29.57
N TRP A 113 35.01 -8.95 -28.27
CA TRP A 113 35.88 -8.42 -27.20
C TRP A 113 37.27 -9.10 -27.14
N LYS A 114 37.44 -10.28 -27.76
CA LYS A 114 38.75 -10.95 -27.94
C LYS A 114 39.47 -10.57 -29.25
N GLY A 115 38.83 -9.77 -30.11
CA GLY A 115 39.38 -9.31 -31.38
C GLY A 115 39.89 -10.44 -32.28
N SER A 116 41.01 -10.20 -32.97
CA SER A 116 41.70 -11.16 -33.85
C SER A 116 42.36 -12.34 -33.12
N LYS A 117 42.34 -12.38 -31.78
CA LYS A 117 42.88 -13.47 -30.96
C LYS A 117 41.81 -14.48 -30.53
N CYS A 118 40.60 -14.42 -31.10
CA CYS A 118 39.52 -15.34 -30.76
C CYS A 118 39.77 -16.72 -31.39
N GLU A 119 39.70 -17.78 -30.57
CA GLU A 119 39.88 -19.18 -31.00
C GLU A 119 38.65 -19.77 -31.71
N PHE A 120 37.58 -18.99 -31.86
CA PHE A 120 36.31 -19.36 -32.50
C PHE A 120 36.14 -18.60 -33.80
N VAL A 121 35.53 -19.23 -34.81
CA VAL A 121 35.38 -18.63 -36.15
C VAL A 121 34.40 -17.44 -36.08
N HIS A 122 34.78 -16.31 -36.67
CA HIS A 122 33.96 -15.10 -36.84
C HIS A 122 33.43 -15.07 -38.27
N GLU A 123 32.12 -15.27 -38.44
CA GLU A 123 31.49 -15.36 -39.77
C GLU A 123 30.82 -14.02 -40.09
N SER A 124 31.25 -13.34 -41.15
CA SER A 124 30.57 -12.15 -41.65
C SER A 124 29.32 -12.58 -42.44
N ALA A 125 28.19 -11.93 -42.19
CA ALA A 125 26.89 -12.37 -42.67
C ALA A 125 26.79 -12.37 -44.21
N ARG A 126 26.73 -13.56 -44.84
CA ARG A 126 25.84 -13.96 -45.96
C ARG A 126 26.23 -15.34 -46.52
N ALA A 127 25.38 -16.35 -46.31
CA ALA A 127 25.21 -17.50 -47.22
C ALA A 127 23.85 -18.18 -46.98
N THR A 128 23.07 -18.35 -48.04
CA THR A 128 21.75 -18.97 -48.10
C THR A 128 21.83 -20.49 -47.99
N ASP A 129 21.10 -21.11 -47.06
CA ASP A 129 20.93 -22.57 -47.02
C ASP A 129 19.46 -22.97 -47.24
N THR A 130 19.17 -23.43 -48.46
CA THR A 130 17.93 -24.05 -48.91
C THR A 130 17.75 -25.45 -48.30
N LYS A 131 16.53 -25.76 -47.84
CA LYS A 131 16.12 -27.07 -47.33
C LYS A 131 15.64 -27.97 -48.50
N PRO A 132 16.01 -29.26 -48.61
CA PRO A 132 15.40 -30.17 -49.60
C PRO A 132 14.07 -30.80 -49.08
N PRO A 133 13.11 -31.16 -49.97
CA PRO A 133 11.74 -31.55 -49.61
C PRO A 133 11.50 -33.06 -49.36
N LEU A 134 10.27 -33.34 -48.90
CA LEU A 134 9.71 -34.53 -48.22
C LEU A 134 9.39 -35.76 -49.10
N SER A 135 9.09 -36.90 -48.44
CA SER A 135 8.25 -37.99 -48.96
C SER A 135 6.99 -38.20 -48.10
N THR A 136 5.86 -38.41 -48.78
CA THR A 136 4.45 -38.32 -48.36
C THR A 136 3.71 -39.67 -48.36
N LYS A 137 2.53 -39.74 -47.71
CA LYS A 137 1.28 -40.26 -48.33
C LYS A 137 0.03 -39.49 -47.82
N PRO A 138 -1.08 -39.41 -48.60
CA PRO A 138 -2.04 -38.29 -48.58
C PRO A 138 -3.50 -38.68 -48.19
N PRO A 139 -4.39 -37.71 -47.89
CA PRO A 139 -5.84 -37.88 -48.01
C PRO A 139 -6.38 -37.26 -49.32
N THR A 140 -7.50 -37.81 -49.73
CA THR A 140 -8.15 -37.67 -51.04
C THR A 140 -9.35 -36.71 -51.01
N LYS A 141 -9.46 -35.92 -52.09
CA LYS A 141 -10.64 -35.28 -52.71
C LYS A 141 -10.95 -33.81 -52.39
N PRO A 142 -11.48 -33.08 -53.39
CA PRO A 142 -11.43 -31.62 -53.47
C PRO A 142 -12.84 -31.02 -53.48
N GLU A 143 -13.42 -30.76 -52.31
CA GLU A 143 -14.64 -29.93 -52.19
C GLU A 143 -14.60 -28.93 -51.00
N ASP A 144 -13.54 -28.93 -50.18
CA ASP A 144 -13.45 -28.04 -49.01
C ASP A 144 -12.75 -26.69 -49.27
N VAL A 145 -12.38 -26.39 -50.52
CA VAL A 145 -11.61 -25.17 -50.85
C VAL A 145 -12.50 -23.93 -51.06
N ILE A 146 -13.83 -24.05 -51.08
CA ILE A 146 -14.74 -22.91 -51.36
C ILE A 146 -15.57 -22.47 -50.12
N ARG A 147 -15.33 -23.03 -48.93
CA ARG A 147 -16.05 -22.64 -47.69
C ARG A 147 -15.22 -21.93 -46.62
N ALA A 148 -13.92 -21.73 -46.84
CA ALA A 148 -13.04 -21.11 -45.85
C ALA A 148 -12.85 -19.58 -46.00
N GLU A 149 -13.27 -18.97 -47.12
CA GLU A 149 -13.03 -17.53 -47.38
C GLU A 149 -14.26 -16.63 -47.14
N ALA A 150 -15.34 -17.14 -46.54
CA ALA A 150 -16.56 -16.37 -46.24
C ALA A 150 -16.84 -16.17 -44.72
N ALA A 151 -15.95 -16.60 -43.82
CA ALA A 151 -16.20 -16.60 -42.38
C ALA A 151 -15.53 -15.44 -41.60
N GLU A 152 -14.72 -14.59 -42.24
CA GLU A 152 -13.92 -13.57 -41.54
C GLU A 152 -14.50 -12.14 -41.63
N ALA A 153 -15.71 -11.96 -42.17
CA ALA A 153 -16.34 -10.64 -42.33
C ALA A 153 -17.64 -10.43 -41.52
N ALA A 154 -17.98 -11.31 -40.56
CA ALA A 154 -19.27 -11.27 -39.85
C ALA A 154 -19.22 -11.03 -38.33
N LEU A 155 -18.08 -10.59 -37.77
CA LEU A 155 -17.94 -10.30 -36.32
C LEU A 155 -17.76 -8.80 -36.04
N LEU A 156 -18.77 -8.00 -36.39
CA LEU A 156 -18.95 -6.63 -35.88
C LEU A 156 -20.44 -6.27 -35.90
N LYS A 157 -21.21 -6.82 -34.94
CA LYS A 157 -22.46 -6.23 -34.46
C LYS A 157 -22.62 -6.48 -32.94
N PRO A 158 -23.08 -5.49 -32.16
CA PRO A 158 -23.27 -5.63 -30.72
C PRO A 158 -24.56 -6.40 -30.41
N LEU A 159 -24.51 -7.31 -29.42
CA LEU A 159 -25.66 -8.08 -28.95
C LEU A 159 -26.24 -7.51 -27.63
N PRO A 160 -27.55 -7.69 -27.37
CA PRO A 160 -28.27 -7.02 -26.29
C PRO A 160 -28.25 -7.78 -24.95
N ASN A 161 -28.57 -7.04 -23.86
CA ASN A 161 -28.58 -7.47 -22.46
C ASN A 161 -29.33 -8.80 -22.19
N GLU A 162 -28.67 -9.76 -21.53
CA GLU A 162 -29.28 -11.00 -21.02
C GLU A 162 -29.60 -10.97 -19.50
N PRO A 163 -30.59 -11.74 -19.02
CA PRO A 163 -31.14 -11.63 -17.66
C PRO A 163 -30.34 -12.38 -16.58
N LYS A 164 -30.46 -11.89 -15.33
CA LYS A 164 -29.68 -12.26 -14.13
C LYS A 164 -29.80 -13.71 -13.62
N SER A 165 -30.59 -14.61 -14.22
CA SER A 165 -30.84 -15.95 -13.66
C SER A 165 -29.86 -17.06 -14.11
N LYS A 166 -29.07 -16.86 -15.17
CA LYS A 166 -28.09 -17.87 -15.66
C LYS A 166 -26.65 -17.67 -15.14
N LYS A 167 -26.40 -16.65 -14.31
CA LYS A 167 -25.07 -16.36 -13.74
C LYS A 167 -24.68 -17.31 -12.60
N LYS A 168 -25.67 -17.94 -11.96
CA LYS A 168 -25.48 -18.85 -10.81
C LYS A 168 -24.99 -20.24 -11.23
N ASP A 169 -25.46 -20.74 -12.38
CA ASP A 169 -25.08 -22.07 -12.88
C ASP A 169 -23.67 -22.08 -13.53
N ARG A 170 -23.25 -20.95 -14.12
CA ARG A 170 -21.88 -20.81 -14.67
C ARG A 170 -20.79 -20.76 -13.60
N ASN A 171 -21.07 -20.18 -12.42
CA ASN A 171 -20.11 -20.17 -11.32
C ASN A 171 -19.98 -21.55 -10.66
N ALA A 172 -21.07 -22.31 -10.55
CA ALA A 172 -21.03 -23.69 -10.06
C ALA A 172 -20.27 -24.63 -11.02
N GLU A 173 -20.42 -24.44 -12.33
CA GLU A 173 -19.67 -25.20 -13.34
C GLU A 173 -18.18 -24.78 -13.42
N LEU A 174 -17.86 -23.51 -13.17
CA LEU A 174 -16.48 -23.02 -13.06
C LEU A 174 -15.78 -23.55 -11.80
N GLU A 175 -16.47 -23.57 -10.65
CA GLU A 175 -15.98 -24.17 -9.39
C GLU A 175 -15.80 -25.70 -9.51
N ALA A 176 -16.70 -26.39 -10.21
CA ALA A 176 -16.55 -27.81 -10.49
C ALA A 176 -15.36 -28.10 -11.43
N ARG A 177 -15.10 -27.23 -12.42
CA ARG A 177 -13.93 -27.30 -13.30
C ARG A 177 -12.62 -26.92 -12.62
N LEU A 178 -12.64 -25.99 -11.66
CA LEU A 178 -11.51 -25.63 -10.80
C LEU A 178 -11.17 -26.75 -9.80
N LYS A 179 -12.17 -27.47 -9.27
CA LYS A 179 -11.97 -28.66 -8.42
C LYS A 179 -11.46 -29.88 -9.21
N ALA A 180 -11.58 -29.91 -10.53
CA ALA A 180 -11.23 -31.07 -11.37
C ALA A 180 -9.85 -31.02 -12.05
N LYS A 181 -9.06 -29.95 -11.93
CA LYS A 181 -7.69 -29.87 -12.49
C LYS A 181 -6.60 -30.17 -11.45
N THR A 182 -6.38 -31.49 -11.29
CA THR A 182 -5.16 -32.21 -10.84
C THR A 182 -4.47 -31.88 -9.50
N PRO A 183 -4.08 -32.94 -8.73
CA PRO A 183 -3.42 -32.84 -7.44
C PRO A 183 -1.93 -32.46 -7.56
N ALA A 184 -1.43 -31.72 -6.57
CA ALA A 184 -0.02 -31.35 -6.44
C ALA A 184 0.88 -32.58 -6.29
N ARG A 185 1.63 -32.94 -7.35
CA ARG A 185 2.68 -33.96 -7.30
C ARG A 185 4.00 -33.32 -6.83
N ALA A 186 4.72 -33.99 -5.94
CA ALA A 186 5.99 -33.49 -5.41
C ALA A 186 7.14 -33.64 -6.43
N LYS A 187 7.92 -32.56 -6.63
CA LYS A 187 9.01 -32.49 -7.62
C LYS A 187 10.27 -33.25 -7.17
N LYS A 188 10.88 -34.02 -8.08
CA LYS A 188 11.88 -35.10 -7.92
C LYS A 188 13.36 -34.65 -7.87
N GLY A 189 13.68 -33.35 -7.93
CA GLY A 189 15.06 -32.78 -7.92
C GLY A 189 15.22 -31.52 -8.80
N ILE A 190 16.40 -30.89 -8.93
CA ILE A 190 16.60 -29.71 -9.82
C ILE A 190 16.59 -30.14 -11.29
N CYS A 191 15.81 -29.47 -12.14
CA CYS A 191 15.71 -29.78 -13.57
C CYS A 191 17.00 -29.42 -14.30
N SER A 192 17.70 -30.42 -14.81
CA SER A 192 18.94 -30.25 -15.59
C SER A 192 18.72 -29.59 -16.96
N PHE A 193 17.49 -29.58 -17.47
CA PHE A 193 17.12 -28.99 -18.76
C PHE A 193 16.67 -27.52 -18.65
N TYR A 194 16.45 -27.01 -17.43
CA TYR A 194 16.01 -25.63 -17.18
C TYR A 194 17.22 -24.70 -16.96
N ARG A 195 18.07 -24.54 -17.98
CA ARG A 195 19.24 -23.62 -17.95
C ARG A 195 19.53 -22.92 -19.30
N GLY A 196 18.54 -22.23 -19.86
CA GLY A 196 18.87 -21.01 -20.60
C GLY A 196 18.81 -21.00 -22.14
N ARG A 197 17.98 -21.83 -22.77
CA ARG A 197 17.27 -21.51 -24.04
C ARG A 197 16.42 -22.69 -24.48
N GLY A 198 15.10 -22.58 -24.34
CA GLY A 198 14.12 -23.57 -24.80
C GLY A 198 13.06 -24.01 -23.76
N GLY A 199 13.21 -23.60 -22.50
CA GLY A 199 12.32 -24.03 -21.42
C GLY A 199 12.33 -25.55 -21.20
N CYS A 200 11.72 -26.00 -20.11
CA CYS A 200 11.38 -27.40 -19.98
C CYS A 200 10.17 -27.68 -20.89
N LYS A 201 10.26 -28.66 -21.79
CA LYS A 201 9.17 -29.04 -22.71
C LYS A 201 7.87 -29.43 -21.98
N ASN A 202 7.97 -29.73 -20.69
CA ASN A 202 6.88 -30.16 -19.82
C ASN A 202 6.33 -29.02 -18.94
N GLY A 203 6.84 -27.79 -19.04
CA GLY A 203 6.32 -26.61 -18.32
C GLY A 203 6.11 -26.85 -16.82
N ASP A 204 4.94 -26.47 -16.31
CA ASP A 204 4.52 -26.67 -14.91
C ASP A 204 4.23 -28.14 -14.56
N ALA A 205 3.97 -28.97 -15.56
CA ALA A 205 3.88 -30.42 -15.43
C ALA A 205 5.27 -31.09 -15.31
N CYS A 206 6.35 -30.31 -15.21
CA CYS A 206 7.67 -30.86 -14.97
C CYS A 206 7.78 -31.42 -13.56
N ASP A 207 8.08 -32.71 -13.49
CA ASP A 207 8.38 -33.44 -12.27
C ASP A 207 9.67 -32.95 -11.56
N PHE A 208 10.40 -31.91 -12.02
CA PHE A 208 11.66 -31.42 -11.41
C PHE A 208 11.59 -29.90 -11.10
N VAL A 209 12.24 -29.46 -10.02
CA VAL A 209 12.34 -28.07 -9.53
C VAL A 209 13.16 -27.21 -10.51
N HIS A 210 12.53 -26.19 -11.07
CA HIS A 210 13.19 -25.16 -11.86
C HIS A 210 13.82 -24.14 -10.89
N GLN A 211 15.15 -24.16 -10.73
CA GLN A 211 15.84 -23.10 -9.98
C GLN A 211 15.93 -21.86 -10.86
N VAL A 212 15.29 -20.78 -10.44
CA VAL A 212 15.33 -19.49 -11.11
C VAL A 212 16.65 -18.81 -10.74
N ASP A 213 17.51 -18.63 -11.74
CA ASP A 213 18.71 -17.80 -11.64
C ASP A 213 18.27 -16.34 -11.37
N PRO A 214 18.82 -15.58 -10.41
CA PRO A 214 18.46 -14.18 -10.18
C PRO A 214 18.56 -13.28 -11.43
N ALA A 215 19.45 -13.59 -12.37
CA ALA A 215 19.51 -12.91 -13.67
C ALA A 215 18.35 -13.30 -14.60
N LEU A 216 17.78 -14.49 -14.39
CA LEU A 216 16.61 -15.03 -15.07
C LEU A 216 15.31 -14.57 -14.39
N LEU A 217 15.31 -14.36 -13.06
CA LEU A 217 14.25 -13.66 -12.33
C LEU A 217 14.18 -12.18 -12.76
N ARG A 218 15.31 -11.49 -12.92
CA ARG A 218 15.34 -10.15 -13.57
C ARG A 218 14.84 -10.18 -15.01
N ARG A 219 15.08 -11.27 -15.75
CA ARG A 219 14.53 -11.46 -17.10
C ARG A 219 13.07 -11.89 -17.13
N GLU A 220 12.56 -12.57 -16.11
CA GLU A 220 11.15 -12.96 -15.94
C GLU A 220 10.33 -11.77 -15.42
N LEU A 221 10.89 -10.97 -14.50
CA LEU A 221 10.46 -9.60 -14.15
C LEU A 221 10.41 -8.70 -15.40
N ALA A 222 11.39 -8.85 -16.30
CA ALA A 222 11.39 -8.21 -17.62
C ALA A 222 10.62 -8.98 -18.72
N ALA A 223 10.04 -10.16 -18.43
CA ALA A 223 9.25 -10.95 -19.39
C ALA A 223 7.74 -10.79 -19.18
N ASN A 224 7.30 -10.28 -18.02
CA ASN A 224 5.93 -9.80 -17.79
C ASN A 224 5.85 -8.28 -17.43
N PRO A 225 6.61 -7.39 -18.11
CA PRO A 225 6.55 -5.96 -17.86
C PRO A 225 5.18 -5.41 -18.26
N HIS A 226 4.43 -6.10 -19.12
CA HIS A 226 3.14 -5.61 -19.62
C HIS A 226 2.02 -5.63 -18.56
N ASP A 227 2.01 -6.59 -17.63
CA ASP A 227 1.02 -6.63 -16.54
C ASP A 227 1.44 -5.70 -15.39
N MET A 228 2.73 -5.66 -15.05
CA MET A 228 3.26 -4.73 -14.04
C MET A 228 3.13 -3.28 -14.49
N GLU A 229 3.59 -2.96 -15.70
CA GLU A 229 3.49 -1.62 -16.27
C GLU A 229 2.03 -1.23 -16.47
N ALA A 230 1.13 -2.14 -16.87
CA ALA A 230 -0.30 -1.85 -16.94
C ALA A 230 -0.93 -1.60 -15.56
N SER A 231 -0.55 -2.35 -14.53
CA SER A 231 -1.00 -2.10 -13.15
C SER A 231 -0.45 -0.80 -12.58
N ILE A 232 0.84 -0.50 -12.83
CA ILE A 232 1.48 0.77 -12.47
C ILE A 232 0.79 1.92 -13.20
N GLN A 233 0.60 1.83 -14.51
CA GLN A 233 -0.09 2.84 -15.31
C GLN A 233 -1.53 3.02 -14.87
N LYS A 234 -2.24 1.93 -14.51
CA LYS A 234 -3.61 2.03 -13.99
C LYS A 234 -3.64 2.78 -12.66
N VAL A 235 -2.73 2.49 -11.73
CA VAL A 235 -2.64 3.19 -10.45
C VAL A 235 -2.21 4.64 -10.66
N GLU A 236 -1.19 4.89 -11.49
CA GLU A 236 -0.75 6.24 -11.88
C GLU A 236 -1.91 7.02 -12.49
N GLU A 237 -2.70 6.44 -13.40
CA GLU A 237 -3.85 7.08 -14.04
C GLU A 237 -4.98 7.33 -13.04
N GLU A 238 -5.30 6.37 -12.18
CA GLU A 238 -6.29 6.56 -11.10
C GLU A 238 -5.84 7.66 -10.12
N MET A 239 -4.54 7.74 -9.81
CA MET A 239 -3.96 8.83 -9.05
C MET A 239 -4.12 10.15 -9.81
N LYS A 240 -3.67 10.24 -11.06
CA LYS A 240 -3.79 11.45 -11.90
C LYS A 240 -5.24 11.94 -11.97
N ILE A 241 -6.20 11.04 -12.16
CA ILE A 241 -7.64 11.36 -12.19
C ILE A 241 -8.09 11.90 -10.82
N LYS A 242 -7.77 11.23 -9.71
CA LYS A 242 -8.17 11.69 -8.37
C LYS A 242 -7.53 13.04 -8.01
N PHE A 243 -6.25 13.22 -8.33
CA PHE A 243 -5.52 14.48 -8.16
C PHE A 243 -6.12 15.60 -9.02
N ALA A 244 -6.48 15.31 -10.28
CA ALA A 244 -7.10 16.28 -11.17
C ALA A 244 -8.49 16.72 -10.66
N LYS A 245 -9.33 15.77 -10.23
CA LYS A 245 -10.66 16.07 -9.65
C LYS A 245 -10.58 16.91 -8.38
N ALA A 246 -9.59 16.64 -7.52
CA ALA A 246 -9.35 17.40 -6.29
C ALA A 246 -8.87 18.83 -6.53
N LYS A 247 -8.26 19.09 -7.69
CA LYS A 247 -7.80 20.42 -8.13
C LYS A 247 -8.81 21.13 -9.04
N THR A 248 -9.99 20.55 -9.25
CA THR A 248 -11.04 21.14 -10.08
C THR A 248 -12.17 21.66 -9.20
N LEU A 249 -12.75 22.80 -9.59
CA LEU A 249 -13.95 23.38 -9.00
C LEU A 249 -15.05 23.49 -10.07
N ASP A 250 -16.24 22.98 -9.74
CA ASP A 250 -17.46 23.22 -10.49
C ASP A 250 -18.29 24.30 -9.78
N LEU A 251 -18.33 25.49 -10.38
CA LEU A 251 -19.07 26.65 -9.88
C LEU A 251 -20.32 26.87 -10.74
N VAL A 252 -21.49 26.82 -10.13
CA VAL A 252 -22.76 27.15 -10.80
C VAL A 252 -23.33 28.42 -10.18
N ILE A 253 -23.52 29.46 -10.99
CA ILE A 253 -24.20 30.68 -10.58
C ILE A 253 -25.65 30.60 -11.04
N MET A 254 -26.57 30.53 -10.09
CA MET A 254 -28.01 30.61 -10.33
C MET A 254 -28.48 32.03 -9.96
N MET A 255 -29.09 32.73 -10.91
CA MET A 255 -29.39 34.15 -10.74
C MET A 255 -30.80 34.50 -11.22
N ASP A 256 -31.50 35.25 -10.38
CA ASP A 256 -32.74 35.93 -10.73
C ASP A 256 -32.48 36.96 -11.84
N CYS A 257 -33.26 36.90 -12.92
CA CYS A 257 -33.13 37.79 -14.08
C CYS A 257 -34.38 38.63 -14.37
N THR A 258 -35.17 38.93 -13.33
CA THR A 258 -36.31 39.86 -13.39
C THR A 258 -35.88 41.33 -13.33
N TYR A 259 -36.83 42.27 -13.51
CA TYR A 259 -36.52 43.70 -13.69
C TYR A 259 -35.66 44.34 -12.60
N SER A 260 -35.82 43.95 -11.33
CA SER A 260 -35.06 44.51 -10.21
C SER A 260 -33.59 44.07 -10.17
N MET A 261 -33.25 43.03 -10.93
CA MET A 261 -31.92 42.40 -10.92
C MET A 261 -30.93 42.99 -11.94
N ASP A 262 -31.32 44.00 -12.72
CA ASP A 262 -30.48 44.63 -13.76
C ASP A 262 -29.06 45.00 -13.27
N PRO A 263 -28.86 45.67 -12.10
CA PRO A 263 -27.53 46.00 -11.62
C PRO A 263 -26.67 44.77 -11.28
N TRP A 264 -27.30 43.67 -10.86
CA TRP A 264 -26.64 42.43 -10.48
C TRP A 264 -26.24 41.59 -11.70
N ILE A 265 -27.06 41.61 -12.74
CA ILE A 265 -26.72 41.02 -14.04
C ILE A 265 -25.50 41.73 -14.64
N GLU A 266 -25.45 43.08 -14.61
CA GLU A 266 -24.28 43.85 -15.07
C GLU A 266 -23.02 43.58 -14.22
N ALA A 267 -23.18 43.42 -12.91
CA ALA A 267 -22.08 43.02 -12.03
C ALA A 267 -21.56 41.62 -12.38
N ALA A 268 -22.44 40.66 -12.66
CA ALA A 268 -22.03 39.32 -13.08
C ALA A 268 -21.27 39.34 -14.41
N LYS A 269 -21.70 40.14 -15.39
CA LYS A 269 -21.02 40.31 -16.69
C LYS A 269 -19.56 40.75 -16.53
N THR A 270 -19.32 41.70 -15.63
CA THR A 270 -17.99 42.28 -15.40
C THR A 270 -17.12 41.44 -14.47
N SER A 271 -17.74 40.69 -13.55
CA SER A 271 -17.04 40.00 -12.46
C SER A 271 -16.60 38.58 -12.80
N ILE A 272 -17.17 37.92 -13.81
CA ILE A 272 -16.91 36.50 -14.08
C ILE A 272 -15.44 36.20 -14.38
N ILE A 273 -14.77 37.09 -15.12
CA ILE A 273 -13.34 36.99 -15.42
C ILE A 273 -12.52 37.16 -14.14
N SER A 274 -12.86 38.16 -13.33
CA SER A 274 -12.19 38.41 -12.05
C SER A 274 -12.37 37.26 -11.06
N ILE A 275 -13.55 36.62 -11.04
CA ILE A 275 -13.80 35.45 -10.19
C ILE A 275 -12.86 34.31 -10.55
N ILE A 276 -12.76 33.97 -11.83
CA ILE A 276 -11.89 32.88 -12.30
C ILE A 276 -10.41 33.22 -12.09
N GLN A 277 -10.01 34.46 -12.37
CA GLN A 277 -8.63 34.91 -12.15
C GLN A 277 -8.24 34.85 -10.66
N ASN A 278 -9.11 35.30 -9.75
CA ASN A 278 -8.83 35.31 -8.32
C ASN A 278 -8.75 33.89 -7.74
N VAL A 279 -9.63 32.98 -8.15
CA VAL A 279 -9.54 31.56 -7.74
C VAL A 279 -8.23 30.93 -8.22
N ASN A 280 -7.76 31.28 -9.42
CA ASN A 280 -6.46 30.81 -9.93
C ASN A 280 -5.26 31.44 -9.20
N VAL A 281 -5.39 32.65 -8.66
CA VAL A 281 -4.37 33.30 -7.83
C VAL A 281 -4.27 32.59 -6.47
N ASP A 282 -5.39 32.35 -5.81
CA ASP A 282 -5.43 31.66 -4.50
C ASP A 282 -5.03 30.18 -4.63
N HIS A 283 -5.30 29.59 -5.79
CA HIS A 283 -5.05 28.19 -6.08
C HIS A 283 -4.36 27.99 -7.44
N PRO A 284 -3.02 28.13 -7.47
CA PRO A 284 -2.25 27.91 -8.68
C PRO A 284 -2.47 26.49 -9.22
N ASN A 285 -2.76 26.38 -10.51
CA ASN A 285 -3.07 25.12 -11.22
C ASN A 285 -4.43 24.49 -10.88
N ALA A 286 -5.36 25.23 -10.27
CA ALA A 286 -6.75 24.80 -10.19
C ALA A 286 -7.45 24.95 -11.55
N LYS A 287 -8.35 24.02 -11.86
CA LYS A 287 -9.27 24.16 -13.01
C LYS A 287 -10.63 24.60 -12.50
N VAL A 288 -11.23 25.61 -13.13
CA VAL A 288 -12.56 26.09 -12.75
C VAL A 288 -13.50 25.91 -13.93
N ARG A 289 -14.56 25.13 -13.75
CA ARG A 289 -15.66 25.02 -14.71
C ARG A 289 -16.82 25.85 -14.19
N VAL A 290 -17.33 26.74 -15.03
CA VAL A 290 -18.41 27.65 -14.65
C VAL A 290 -19.67 27.33 -15.45
N GLY A 291 -20.78 27.19 -14.73
CA GLY A 291 -22.13 27.07 -15.27
C GLY A 291 -23.00 28.23 -14.82
N PHE A 292 -24.03 28.54 -15.59
CA PHE A 292 -24.96 29.63 -15.27
C PHE A 292 -26.40 29.21 -15.47
N VAL A 293 -27.28 29.53 -14.52
CA VAL A 293 -28.73 29.30 -14.61
C VAL A 293 -29.44 30.62 -14.37
N ALA A 294 -30.05 31.16 -15.41
CA ALA A 294 -30.94 32.31 -15.31
C ALA A 294 -32.37 31.82 -15.13
N TYR A 295 -33.04 32.27 -14.05
CA TYR A 295 -34.44 31.96 -13.78
C TYR A 295 -35.27 33.24 -13.61
N ARG A 296 -36.59 33.13 -13.82
CA ARG A 296 -37.61 34.18 -13.71
C ARG A 296 -38.95 33.57 -13.29
N ASP A 297 -40.07 34.28 -13.46
CA ASP A 297 -41.41 33.84 -13.05
C ASP A 297 -42.09 32.94 -14.11
N PHE A 298 -43.15 32.24 -13.72
CA PHE A 298 -43.99 31.42 -14.56
C PHE A 298 -44.58 32.15 -15.77
N CYS A 299 -44.80 33.47 -15.66
CA CYS A 299 -45.36 34.28 -16.74
C CYS A 299 -44.37 34.62 -17.86
N ASP A 300 -43.08 34.33 -17.69
CA ASP A 300 -42.01 34.74 -18.62
C ASP A 300 -41.77 33.77 -19.79
N GLY A 301 -42.70 32.82 -20.00
CA GLY A 301 -42.75 31.94 -21.17
C GLY A 301 -41.46 31.16 -21.39
N ASP A 302 -41.00 31.08 -22.64
CA ASP A 302 -39.83 30.29 -23.03
C ASP A 302 -38.51 30.79 -22.44
N LYS A 303 -38.48 32.02 -21.91
CA LYS A 303 -37.29 32.61 -21.28
C LYS A 303 -37.32 32.52 -19.75
N ARG A 304 -38.31 31.84 -19.17
CA ARG A 304 -38.39 31.55 -17.74
C ARG A 304 -37.12 30.88 -17.21
N LEU A 305 -36.56 29.91 -17.95
CA LEU A 305 -35.34 29.19 -17.58
C LEU A 305 -34.34 29.19 -18.76
N GLN A 306 -33.14 29.70 -18.53
CA GLN A 306 -32.05 29.65 -19.50
C GLN A 306 -30.79 29.10 -18.84
N VAL A 307 -30.10 28.16 -19.49
CA VAL A 307 -29.00 27.41 -18.88
C VAL A 307 -27.77 27.44 -19.78
N GLN A 308 -26.64 27.79 -19.17
CA GLN A 308 -25.30 27.57 -19.71
C GLN A 308 -24.67 26.38 -18.98
N PRO A 309 -24.37 25.27 -19.68
CA PRO A 309 -23.66 24.13 -19.09
C PRO A 309 -22.29 24.50 -18.53
N LEU A 310 -21.82 23.72 -17.56
CA LEU A 310 -20.47 23.81 -16.99
C LEU A 310 -19.40 23.72 -18.10
N THR A 311 -18.52 24.71 -18.18
CA THR A 311 -17.42 24.76 -19.17
C THR A 311 -16.18 25.43 -18.59
N GLU A 312 -14.99 25.07 -19.09
CA GLU A 312 -13.73 25.77 -18.81
C GLU A 312 -13.59 27.06 -19.66
N GLU A 313 -14.40 27.19 -20.74
CA GLU A 313 -14.34 28.29 -21.69
C GLU A 313 -15.05 29.54 -21.17
N VAL A 314 -14.29 30.41 -20.51
CA VAL A 314 -14.77 31.66 -19.88
C VAL A 314 -15.54 32.55 -20.86
N ASP A 315 -15.07 32.66 -22.10
CA ASP A 315 -15.72 33.48 -23.12
C ASP A 315 -17.15 33.01 -23.42
N THR A 316 -17.39 31.70 -23.42
CA THR A 316 -18.73 31.13 -23.64
C THR A 316 -19.69 31.55 -22.53
N VAL A 317 -19.23 31.49 -21.28
CA VAL A 317 -20.02 31.90 -20.11
C VAL A 317 -20.26 33.41 -20.14
N ARG A 318 -19.24 34.21 -20.44
CA ARG A 318 -19.36 35.66 -20.58
C ARG A 318 -20.38 36.03 -21.65
N ASP A 319 -20.29 35.45 -22.84
CA ASP A 319 -21.17 35.77 -23.96
C ASP A 319 -22.63 35.39 -23.64
N PHE A 320 -22.83 34.26 -22.95
CA PHE A 320 -24.15 33.88 -22.43
C PHE A 320 -24.69 34.94 -21.46
N ILE A 321 -23.94 35.33 -20.43
CA ILE A 321 -24.38 36.35 -19.45
C ILE A 321 -24.61 37.70 -20.15
N SER A 322 -23.74 38.11 -21.09
CA SER A 322 -23.88 39.33 -21.88
C SER A 322 -25.18 39.36 -22.70
N SER A 323 -25.70 38.20 -23.11
CA SER A 323 -26.99 38.09 -23.80
C SER A 323 -28.21 38.27 -22.88
N LEU A 324 -28.03 38.12 -21.57
CA LEU A 324 -29.12 38.25 -20.59
C LEU A 324 -29.52 39.72 -20.40
N ARG A 325 -30.83 39.91 -20.22
CA ARG A 325 -31.45 41.19 -19.87
C ARG A 325 -32.42 40.97 -18.72
N ALA A 326 -32.48 41.93 -17.81
CA ALA A 326 -33.51 42.00 -16.78
C ALA A 326 -34.85 42.32 -17.44
N PHE A 327 -35.83 41.42 -17.31
CA PHE A 327 -37.22 41.65 -17.71
C PHE A 327 -38.10 40.61 -17.03
N GLY A 328 -39.41 40.85 -17.05
CA GLY A 328 -40.37 39.87 -16.54
C GLY A 328 -40.66 40.04 -15.06
N GLY A 329 -41.02 38.94 -14.41
CA GLY A 329 -41.57 38.92 -13.06
C GLY A 329 -43.10 39.08 -13.06
N GLY A 330 -43.71 38.93 -11.90
CA GLY A 330 -45.17 38.90 -11.80
C GLY A 330 -45.72 39.38 -10.47
N ASP A 331 -46.01 38.43 -9.60
CA ASP A 331 -46.71 38.61 -8.32
C ASP A 331 -45.79 38.80 -7.12
N GLY A 332 -44.48 38.72 -7.34
CA GLY A 332 -43.43 38.98 -6.37
C GLY A 332 -42.55 37.77 -6.10
N PRO A 333 -43.10 36.59 -5.76
CA PRO A 333 -42.33 35.35 -5.72
C PRO A 333 -41.93 34.86 -7.12
N GLU A 334 -40.85 34.07 -7.18
CA GLU A 334 -40.23 33.65 -8.44
C GLU A 334 -40.02 32.11 -8.50
N ASP A 335 -39.74 31.56 -9.70
CA ASP A 335 -39.54 30.12 -9.90
C ASP A 335 -38.12 29.63 -9.55
N ILE A 336 -37.72 29.84 -8.30
CA ILE A 336 -36.49 29.27 -7.74
C ILE A 336 -36.47 27.73 -7.83
N PRO A 337 -37.56 26.98 -7.55
CA PRO A 337 -37.52 25.51 -7.63
C PRO A 337 -37.20 25.00 -9.04
N GLY A 338 -37.73 25.64 -10.09
CA GLY A 338 -37.39 25.33 -11.48
C GLY A 338 -35.93 25.65 -11.82
N GLY A 339 -35.40 26.78 -11.34
CA GLY A 339 -33.99 27.13 -11.51
C GLY A 339 -33.05 26.14 -10.78
N LEU A 340 -33.35 25.78 -9.53
CA LEU A 340 -32.58 24.78 -8.78
C LEU A 340 -32.60 23.41 -9.45
N GLN A 341 -33.74 23.02 -10.03
CA GLN A 341 -33.84 21.77 -10.79
C GLN A 341 -32.81 21.75 -11.93
N LYS A 342 -32.69 22.86 -12.67
CA LYS A 342 -31.70 23.00 -13.73
C LYS A 342 -30.26 23.04 -13.22
N ALA A 343 -30.01 23.70 -12.09
CA ALA A 343 -28.68 23.71 -11.48
C ALA A 343 -28.22 22.30 -11.04
N ILE A 344 -29.11 21.51 -10.43
CA ILE A 344 -28.82 20.16 -9.92
C ILE A 344 -28.60 19.13 -11.07
N GLU A 345 -29.23 19.36 -12.24
CA GLU A 345 -29.11 18.54 -13.44
C GLU A 345 -27.79 18.73 -14.21
N LEU A 346 -27.00 19.76 -13.89
CA LEU A 346 -25.70 19.98 -14.52
C LEU A 346 -24.69 18.88 -14.21
N ASP A 347 -23.74 18.65 -15.13
CA ASP A 347 -22.77 17.56 -15.06
C ASP A 347 -21.56 17.89 -14.18
N PHE A 348 -21.74 17.79 -12.86
CA PHE A 348 -20.67 17.95 -11.88
C PHE A 348 -19.68 16.77 -11.95
N GLN A 349 -18.41 17.07 -12.26
CA GLN A 349 -17.30 16.10 -12.38
C GLN A 349 -16.20 16.34 -11.33
N ALA A 350 -16.17 17.54 -10.74
CA ALA A 350 -15.17 17.96 -9.77
C ALA A 350 -15.47 17.46 -8.34
N GLU A 351 -14.45 17.47 -7.48
CA GLU A 351 -14.62 17.22 -6.05
C GLU A 351 -15.11 18.49 -5.31
N GLY A 352 -14.63 19.66 -5.73
CA GLY A 352 -15.20 20.95 -5.31
C GLY A 352 -16.43 21.26 -6.15
N LYS A 353 -17.60 21.35 -5.51
CA LYS A 353 -18.88 21.64 -6.18
C LYS A 353 -19.58 22.73 -5.40
N LEU A 354 -19.93 23.82 -6.07
CA LEU A 354 -20.55 24.98 -5.45
C LEU A 354 -21.71 25.49 -6.30
N ILE A 355 -22.86 25.68 -5.67
CA ILE A 355 -23.97 26.46 -6.24
C ILE A 355 -24.06 27.79 -5.49
N VAL A 356 -24.07 28.89 -6.23
CA VAL A 356 -24.33 30.24 -5.72
C VAL A 356 -25.68 30.72 -6.25
N LEU A 357 -26.66 30.89 -5.37
CA LEU A 357 -27.97 31.44 -5.68
C LEU A 357 -28.00 32.95 -5.36
N VAL A 358 -28.41 33.77 -6.31
CA VAL A 358 -28.54 35.23 -6.19
C VAL A 358 -29.99 35.64 -6.44
N ALA A 359 -30.64 36.21 -5.42
CA ALA A 359 -32.06 36.54 -5.48
C ALA A 359 -32.42 37.75 -4.60
N ASP A 360 -33.40 38.55 -5.05
CA ASP A 360 -34.07 39.57 -4.25
C ASP A 360 -35.53 39.20 -3.88
N ALA A 361 -36.07 38.12 -4.46
CA ALA A 361 -37.40 37.61 -4.20
C ALA A 361 -37.41 36.16 -3.64
N PRO A 362 -38.42 35.79 -2.82
CA PRO A 362 -38.60 34.41 -2.35
C PRO A 362 -39.22 33.51 -3.43
N CYS A 363 -39.20 32.19 -3.22
CA CYS A 363 -39.94 31.26 -4.07
C CYS A 363 -41.44 31.25 -3.75
N HIS A 364 -42.25 30.80 -4.71
CA HIS A 364 -43.68 30.61 -4.50
C HIS A 364 -44.00 29.62 -3.38
N GLY A 365 -45.15 29.86 -2.74
CA GLY A 365 -45.70 29.01 -1.69
C GLY A 365 -45.66 29.70 -0.34
N SER A 366 -46.84 29.84 0.26
CA SER A 366 -47.07 30.53 1.55
C SER A 366 -46.19 30.06 2.73
N LYS A 367 -45.57 28.89 2.64
CA LYS A 367 -44.55 28.41 3.59
C LYS A 367 -43.30 29.29 3.57
N PHE A 368 -42.90 29.82 2.42
CA PHE A 368 -41.58 30.42 2.21
C PHE A 368 -41.56 31.96 2.30
N HIS A 369 -42.72 32.61 2.23
CA HIS A 369 -42.83 34.06 2.30
C HIS A 369 -44.09 34.52 3.07
N ASN A 370 -44.24 35.83 3.26
CA ASN A 370 -45.39 36.44 3.93
C ASN A 370 -46.26 37.29 2.97
N THR A 371 -45.87 37.39 1.70
CA THR A 371 -46.65 38.02 0.63
C THR A 371 -47.71 37.03 0.10
N ARG A 372 -48.38 37.35 -1.01
CA ARG A 372 -49.43 36.50 -1.60
C ARG A 372 -49.00 36.02 -2.98
N ASP A 373 -49.13 34.73 -3.24
CA ASP A 373 -49.08 34.17 -4.59
C ASP A 373 -50.34 34.57 -5.38
N ASN A 374 -50.16 34.83 -6.67
CA ASN A 374 -51.22 35.00 -7.63
C ASN A 374 -51.80 33.64 -8.00
N LEU A 375 -53.10 33.48 -7.73
CA LEU A 375 -53.82 32.22 -7.94
C LEU A 375 -53.87 31.78 -9.41
N VAL A 376 -53.55 32.68 -10.35
CA VAL A 376 -53.36 32.33 -11.76
C VAL A 376 -52.28 31.26 -11.93
N TYR A 377 -51.24 31.26 -11.10
CA TYR A 377 -50.11 30.32 -11.18
C TYR A 377 -50.27 29.08 -10.28
N LYS A 378 -51.45 28.87 -9.69
CA LYS A 378 -51.67 27.79 -8.72
C LYS A 378 -51.31 26.40 -9.28
N ARG A 379 -51.52 26.16 -10.58
CA ARG A 379 -51.19 24.87 -11.20
C ARG A 379 -49.69 24.68 -11.31
N GLU A 380 -48.98 25.72 -11.71
CA GLU A 380 -47.54 25.78 -11.89
C GLU A 380 -46.83 25.63 -10.54
N ILE A 381 -47.31 26.34 -9.51
CA ILE A 381 -46.83 26.22 -8.12
C ILE A 381 -46.99 24.78 -7.62
N LEU A 382 -48.15 24.15 -7.84
CA LEU A 382 -48.39 22.76 -7.42
C LEU A 382 -47.57 21.74 -8.22
N ALA A 383 -47.20 22.06 -9.46
CA ALA A 383 -46.35 21.22 -10.30
C ALA A 383 -44.86 21.45 -10.07
N SER A 384 -44.48 22.48 -9.31
CA SER A 384 -43.10 22.84 -9.08
C SER A 384 -42.38 21.81 -8.21
N PRO A 385 -41.08 21.57 -8.45
CA PRO A 385 -40.27 20.69 -7.60
C PRO A 385 -40.32 21.09 -6.12
N ASP A 386 -40.26 20.11 -5.23
CA ASP A 386 -40.13 20.36 -3.79
C ASP A 386 -38.74 20.91 -3.47
N ILE A 387 -38.67 22.21 -3.22
CA ILE A 387 -37.42 22.90 -2.89
C ILE A 387 -36.76 22.37 -1.62
N CYS A 388 -37.52 21.90 -0.62
CA CYS A 388 -36.95 21.28 0.59
C CYS A 388 -36.27 19.95 0.23
N ALA A 389 -36.87 19.15 -0.63
CA ALA A 389 -36.24 17.92 -1.15
C ALA A 389 -35.01 18.22 -2.01
N GLN A 390 -35.04 19.30 -2.80
CA GLN A 390 -33.89 19.74 -3.57
C GLN A 390 -32.71 20.13 -2.67
N MET A 391 -32.94 20.86 -1.55
CA MET A 391 -31.86 21.19 -0.62
C MET A 391 -31.22 19.95 0.01
N ARG A 392 -32.03 18.97 0.43
CA ARG A 392 -31.53 17.68 0.92
C ARG A 392 -30.74 16.93 -0.15
N LEU A 393 -31.17 16.98 -1.41
CA LEU A 393 -30.48 16.36 -2.54
C LEU A 393 -29.14 17.05 -2.84
N ILE A 394 -29.07 18.39 -2.77
CA ILE A 394 -27.83 19.17 -2.92
C ILE A 394 -26.83 18.74 -1.83
N ALA A 395 -27.27 18.66 -0.57
CA ALA A 395 -26.45 18.17 0.54
C ALA A 395 -25.97 16.72 0.31
N GLN A 396 -26.89 15.80 -0.06
CA GLN A 396 -26.55 14.40 -0.36
C GLN A 396 -25.53 14.25 -1.49
N LYS A 397 -25.62 15.10 -2.52
CA LYS A 397 -24.67 15.15 -3.65
C LYS A 397 -23.31 15.78 -3.30
N GLY A 398 -23.17 16.30 -2.07
CA GLY A 398 -21.95 16.94 -1.59
C GLY A 398 -21.64 18.27 -2.27
N ILE A 399 -22.68 19.05 -2.59
CA ILE A 399 -22.54 20.36 -3.24
C ILE A 399 -22.63 21.46 -2.17
N ASP A 400 -21.58 22.28 -2.04
CA ASP A 400 -21.59 23.48 -1.20
C ASP A 400 -22.61 24.49 -1.73
N PHE A 401 -23.28 25.22 -0.86
CA PHE A 401 -24.38 26.11 -1.24
C PHE A 401 -24.18 27.50 -0.66
N THR A 402 -24.17 28.54 -1.50
CA THR A 402 -24.15 29.94 -1.08
C THR A 402 -25.42 30.64 -1.54
N PHE A 403 -26.10 31.32 -0.63
CA PHE A 403 -27.22 32.21 -0.93
C PHE A 403 -26.79 33.67 -0.76
N ILE A 404 -26.86 34.45 -1.84
CA ILE A 404 -26.66 35.90 -1.85
C ILE A 404 -28.03 36.58 -1.84
N GLU A 405 -28.40 37.12 -0.68
CA GLU A 405 -29.67 37.83 -0.46
C GLU A 405 -29.51 39.31 -0.83
N VAL A 406 -30.08 39.72 -1.96
CA VAL A 406 -30.11 41.13 -2.38
C VAL A 406 -31.12 41.93 -1.56
N LYS A 407 -32.24 41.30 -1.17
CA LYS A 407 -33.29 41.92 -0.36
C LYS A 407 -33.74 41.01 0.77
N PRO A 408 -32.95 40.91 1.87
CA PRO A 408 -33.19 39.97 2.97
C PRO A 408 -34.58 40.06 3.61
N LYS A 409 -35.21 41.25 3.58
CA LYS A 409 -36.56 41.44 4.12
C LYS A 409 -37.60 40.51 3.49
N ASP A 410 -37.41 40.16 2.22
CA ASP A 410 -38.36 39.36 1.45
C ASP A 410 -37.95 37.87 1.40
N THR A 411 -36.64 37.57 1.49
CA THR A 411 -36.08 36.21 1.36
C THR A 411 -35.81 35.49 2.69
N ALA A 412 -35.67 36.20 3.81
CA ALA A 412 -35.15 35.62 5.06
C ALA A 412 -35.92 34.38 5.56
N LYS A 413 -37.24 34.37 5.41
CA LYS A 413 -38.09 33.23 5.83
C LYS A 413 -37.79 31.98 5.01
N MET A 414 -37.65 32.13 3.68
CA MET A 414 -37.28 31.03 2.79
C MET A 414 -35.89 30.52 3.13
N VAL A 415 -34.90 31.41 3.23
CA VAL A 415 -33.50 31.02 3.43
C VAL A 415 -33.31 30.24 4.73
N ALA A 416 -33.98 30.63 5.82
CA ALA A 416 -33.94 29.88 7.08
C ALA A 416 -34.48 28.44 6.94
N ILE A 417 -35.50 28.23 6.12
CA ILE A 417 -36.03 26.89 5.84
C ILE A 417 -35.04 26.08 4.99
N LEU A 418 -34.46 26.70 3.96
CA LEU A 418 -33.48 26.02 3.08
C LEU A 418 -32.23 25.58 3.84
N GLU A 419 -31.73 26.45 4.73
CA GLU A 419 -30.59 26.17 5.61
C GLU A 419 -30.88 24.97 6.53
N SER A 420 -32.04 24.97 7.19
CA SER A 420 -32.45 23.86 8.06
C SER A 420 -32.61 22.53 7.31
N GLU A 421 -33.16 22.56 6.09
CA GLU A 421 -33.33 21.35 5.28
C GLU A 421 -31.98 20.81 4.77
N TYR A 422 -31.08 21.70 4.36
CA TYR A 422 -29.72 21.35 3.95
C TYR A 422 -28.95 20.66 5.09
N GLN A 423 -29.00 21.24 6.30
CA GLN A 423 -28.31 20.72 7.48
C GLN A 423 -28.95 19.45 8.07
N SER A 424 -30.18 19.11 7.69
CA SER A 424 -30.89 17.93 8.19
C SER A 424 -30.33 16.59 7.68
N VAL A 425 -29.49 16.61 6.65
CA VAL A 425 -28.96 15.41 5.99
C VAL A 425 -27.45 15.52 5.81
N LYS A 426 -26.73 14.42 6.05
CA LYS A 426 -25.30 14.31 5.72
C LYS A 426 -25.11 13.95 4.25
N SER A 427 -24.04 14.43 3.65
CA SER A 427 -23.57 14.04 2.34
C SER A 427 -23.35 12.52 2.24
N ALA A 428 -23.41 11.97 1.02
CA ALA A 428 -23.20 10.53 0.80
C ALA A 428 -21.79 10.04 1.17
N ASP A 429 -20.82 10.95 1.29
CA ASP A 429 -19.45 10.70 1.72
C ASP A 429 -19.22 11.03 3.21
N GLU A 430 -20.30 11.29 3.96
CA GLU A 430 -20.33 11.66 5.39
C GLU A 430 -19.55 12.93 5.78
N SER A 431 -19.07 13.71 4.80
CA SER A 431 -18.25 14.89 5.06
C SER A 431 -19.05 16.19 5.12
N GLU A 432 -18.68 17.09 6.03
CA GLU A 432 -19.37 18.38 6.22
C GLU A 432 -19.29 19.25 4.95
N ARG A 433 -20.39 19.96 4.67
CA ARG A 433 -20.53 20.90 3.55
C ARG A 433 -21.11 22.21 4.07
N ASP A 434 -20.75 23.30 3.41
CA ASP A 434 -21.09 24.62 3.89
C ASP A 434 -22.36 25.15 3.22
N PHE A 435 -23.28 25.62 4.07
CA PHE A 435 -24.36 26.52 3.67
C PHE A 435 -23.97 27.93 4.11
N VAL A 436 -23.70 28.82 3.15
CA VAL A 436 -23.28 30.19 3.42
C VAL A 436 -24.37 31.15 3.01
N LYS A 437 -24.79 32.03 3.92
CA LYS A 437 -25.74 33.10 3.66
C LYS A 437 -25.04 34.46 3.70
N VAL A 438 -25.19 35.25 2.64
CA VAL A 438 -24.58 36.58 2.52
C VAL A 438 -25.61 37.60 2.10
N SER A 439 -25.78 38.68 2.87
CA SER A 439 -26.70 39.77 2.53
C SER A 439 -25.98 40.92 1.84
N LEU A 440 -26.54 41.41 0.73
CA LEU A 440 -26.05 42.55 -0.04
C LEU A 440 -27.17 43.59 -0.26
N ASP A 441 -27.64 44.19 0.83
CA ASP A 441 -28.83 45.04 0.86
C ASP A 441 -28.54 46.55 0.81
N LYS A 442 -27.27 46.97 0.83
CA LYS A 442 -26.89 48.39 0.86
C LYS A 442 -26.49 48.93 -0.51
N SER A 443 -26.77 50.22 -0.73
CA SER A 443 -26.32 50.95 -1.91
C SER A 443 -24.79 50.84 -2.06
N GLY A 444 -24.34 50.26 -3.18
CA GLY A 444 -22.92 50.04 -3.46
C GLY A 444 -22.39 48.64 -3.16
N ASP A 445 -23.16 47.76 -2.50
CA ASP A 445 -22.72 46.38 -2.22
C ASP A 445 -22.55 45.52 -3.48
N VAL A 446 -23.08 45.95 -4.61
CA VAL A 446 -22.89 45.32 -5.93
C VAL A 446 -21.40 45.09 -6.24
N VAL A 447 -20.51 45.99 -5.80
CA VAL A 447 -19.05 45.85 -6.01
C VAL A 447 -18.43 44.68 -5.22
N ARG A 448 -19.13 44.18 -4.20
CA ARG A 448 -18.67 43.05 -3.36
C ARG A 448 -19.08 41.70 -3.94
N PHE A 449 -19.98 41.67 -4.92
CA PHE A 449 -20.47 40.45 -5.57
C PHE A 449 -19.33 39.52 -5.98
N ALA A 450 -18.38 40.04 -6.77
CA ALA A 450 -17.22 39.28 -7.22
C ALA A 450 -16.44 38.67 -6.05
N SER A 451 -16.12 39.49 -5.03
CA SER A 451 -15.31 39.06 -3.89
C SER A 451 -15.97 37.96 -3.06
N ILE A 452 -17.30 37.98 -2.92
CA ILE A 452 -18.05 36.97 -2.17
C ILE A 452 -18.03 35.65 -2.94
N VAL A 453 -18.32 35.68 -4.24
CA VAL A 453 -18.28 34.47 -5.07
C VAL A 453 -16.86 33.88 -5.09
N CYS A 454 -15.82 34.72 -5.17
CA CYS A 454 -14.42 34.28 -5.04
C CYS A 454 -14.17 33.57 -3.71
N SER A 455 -14.54 34.20 -2.59
CA SER A 455 -14.32 33.64 -1.26
C SER A 455 -15.04 32.30 -1.08
N SER A 456 -16.31 32.20 -1.50
CA SER A 456 -17.05 30.93 -1.45
C SER A 456 -16.41 29.85 -2.34
N ALA A 457 -15.96 30.22 -3.54
CA ALA A 457 -15.28 29.32 -4.47
C ALA A 457 -13.93 28.82 -3.92
N SER A 458 -13.09 29.71 -3.39
CA SER A 458 -11.80 29.38 -2.77
C SER A 458 -11.99 28.52 -1.52
N SER A 459 -13.00 28.80 -0.68
CA SER A 459 -13.34 27.97 0.47
C SER A 459 -13.79 26.57 0.06
N SER A 460 -14.71 26.46 -0.92
CA SER A 460 -15.19 25.16 -1.43
C SER A 460 -14.05 24.33 -2.04
N LEU A 461 -13.14 24.96 -2.78
CA LEU A 461 -11.97 24.32 -3.37
C LEU A 461 -10.90 23.94 -2.33
N THR A 462 -10.72 24.76 -1.30
CA THR A 462 -9.81 24.43 -0.17
C THR A 462 -10.36 23.25 0.60
N ALA A 463 -11.65 23.27 0.92
CA ALA A 463 -12.31 22.18 1.62
C ALA A 463 -12.32 20.90 0.77
N SER A 464 -12.47 20.97 -0.56
CA SER A 464 -12.37 19.78 -1.42
C SER A 464 -10.97 19.17 -1.45
N LYS A 465 -9.90 19.98 -1.40
CA LYS A 465 -8.52 19.50 -1.19
C LYS A 465 -8.34 18.81 0.16
N SER A 466 -8.96 19.35 1.22
CA SER A 466 -8.98 18.77 2.57
C SER A 466 -9.89 17.53 2.69
N ARG A 467 -10.73 17.23 1.70
CA ARG A 467 -11.60 16.05 1.66
C ARG A 467 -11.09 14.95 0.72
N SER A 468 -10.29 15.32 -0.29
CA SER A 468 -9.67 14.39 -1.23
C SER A 468 -8.51 13.61 -0.59
N VAL A 469 -7.98 12.60 -1.30
CA VAL A 469 -6.74 11.85 -0.97
C VAL A 469 -5.54 12.77 -0.67
N LEU A 470 -5.61 14.03 -1.11
CA LEU A 470 -4.71 15.12 -0.75
C LEU A 470 -4.77 15.57 0.73
N SER A 471 -5.79 15.24 1.51
CA SER A 471 -5.86 15.63 2.93
C SER A 471 -4.96 14.77 3.80
N SER A 472 -4.85 13.48 3.48
CA SER A 472 -3.83 12.58 3.99
C SER A 472 -2.42 13.12 3.71
N ALA A 473 -2.25 13.75 2.54
CA ALA A 473 -1.00 14.34 2.08
C ALA A 473 -0.68 15.73 2.71
N ASN A 474 -1.68 16.60 2.84
CA ASN A 474 -1.50 17.99 3.27
C ASN A 474 -1.56 18.16 4.80
N MET A 475 -2.29 17.30 5.54
CA MET A 475 -2.07 17.13 6.99
C MET A 475 -0.62 16.72 7.29
N ALA A 476 0.03 16.03 6.35
CA ALA A 476 1.42 15.62 6.43
C ALA A 476 2.45 16.68 5.97
N LEU A 477 2.03 17.80 5.34
CA LEU A 477 2.94 18.84 4.82
C LEU A 477 2.99 20.14 5.65
N GLY A 478 2.32 20.23 6.80
CA GLY A 478 2.68 21.20 7.84
C GLY A 478 2.60 22.69 7.47
N ILE A 479 1.74 23.10 6.53
CA ILE A 479 1.32 24.50 6.38
C ILE A 479 -0.10 24.56 6.96
N SER A 480 -0.36 24.87 8.23
CA SER A 480 0.10 26.01 9.01
C SER A 480 0.05 25.72 10.52
N THR A 481 1.02 26.30 11.24
CA THR A 481 1.03 26.68 12.67
C THR A 481 0.55 25.63 13.68
N TYR A 482 1.47 24.84 14.24
CA TYR A 482 1.83 24.87 15.68
C TYR A 482 2.84 23.75 15.99
N HIS A 483 4.02 24.16 16.44
CA HIS A 483 5.00 23.32 17.10
C HIS A 483 4.52 22.94 18.51
N HIS A 484 4.62 21.66 18.90
CA HIS A 484 5.52 21.17 19.98
C HIS A 484 5.11 19.78 20.53
N TYR A 485 6.00 18.81 20.37
CA TYR A 485 6.41 17.98 21.51
C TYR A 485 7.91 18.14 21.69
N GLY A 486 8.28 18.94 22.70
CA GLY A 486 9.64 19.03 23.25
C GLY A 486 9.79 18.11 24.48
N PRO A 487 11.02 17.75 24.84
CA PRO A 487 11.36 16.62 25.71
C PRO A 487 11.35 16.94 27.23
N THR A 488 10.35 17.65 27.75
CA THR A 488 10.19 17.83 29.21
C THR A 488 8.70 17.98 29.55
N GLY A 489 8.17 17.05 30.34
CA GLY A 489 6.73 16.93 30.59
C GLY A 489 6.07 18.05 31.40
N MET A 490 4.74 18.07 31.21
CA MET A 490 3.63 18.65 31.98
C MET A 490 2.94 19.92 31.41
N PRO A 491 1.59 20.00 31.52
CA PRO A 491 0.72 20.63 30.51
C PRO A 491 -0.10 21.82 31.05
N THR A 492 -0.63 22.68 30.17
CA THR A 492 -1.76 23.58 30.53
C THR A 492 -2.72 23.82 29.36
N ALA A 493 -3.95 23.31 29.54
CA ALA A 493 -5.26 23.87 29.20
C ALA A 493 -5.49 24.55 27.84
N ALA A 494 -6.21 23.86 26.95
CA ALA A 494 -7.55 24.21 26.44
C ALA A 494 -7.83 23.44 25.13
N LEU A 495 -8.42 22.25 25.26
CA LEU A 495 -9.12 21.54 24.20
C LEU A 495 -10.55 21.31 24.73
N ASP A 496 -11.42 22.28 24.50
CA ASP A 496 -12.86 22.08 24.63
C ASP A 496 -13.39 21.58 23.28
N GLY A 497 -14.16 20.48 23.32
CA GLY A 497 -15.03 20.11 22.20
C GLY A 497 -14.93 18.69 21.65
N ILE A 498 -14.56 17.68 22.45
CA ILE A 498 -15.15 16.35 22.27
C ILE A 498 -15.72 15.97 23.62
N ALA A 499 -17.05 16.06 23.69
CA ALA A 499 -17.87 15.91 24.87
C ALA A 499 -17.48 14.69 25.72
N GLU A 500 -17.17 14.97 26.98
CA GLU A 500 -17.56 14.11 28.08
C GLU A 500 -19.09 14.02 28.04
N GLU A 501 -19.63 12.83 27.77
CA GLU A 501 -21.03 12.56 28.11
C GLU A 501 -21.06 12.10 29.56
N ASP A 502 -21.64 12.99 30.38
CA ASP A 502 -21.99 12.82 31.78
C ASP A 502 -22.62 11.45 32.06
N GLU A 503 -22.09 10.82 33.11
CA GLU A 503 -22.78 9.87 33.97
C GLU A 503 -24.11 10.49 34.44
N SER A 504 -25.23 10.09 33.84
CA SER A 504 -26.55 10.29 34.43
C SER A 504 -27.34 8.99 34.38
N GLU A 505 -27.76 8.56 35.57
CA GLU A 505 -28.58 7.38 35.81
C GLU A 505 -29.85 7.40 34.96
N VAL A 506 -29.97 6.44 34.04
CA VAL A 506 -31.27 6.02 33.51
C VAL A 506 -31.35 4.49 33.56
N SER A 507 -32.17 4.02 34.48
CA SER A 507 -32.62 2.64 34.57
C SER A 507 -33.33 2.20 33.28
N SER A 508 -32.78 1.22 32.56
CA SER A 508 -33.52 0.11 31.94
C SER A 508 -32.60 -0.83 31.12
N SER A 509 -32.32 -1.98 31.72
CA SER A 509 -32.06 -3.30 31.11
C SER A 509 -31.59 -3.38 29.64
N SER A 510 -30.27 -3.38 29.41
CA SER A 510 -29.57 -4.43 28.66
C SER A 510 -28.06 -4.34 28.87
N SER A 511 -27.50 -5.34 29.54
CA SER A 511 -26.11 -5.35 30.01
C SER A 511 -25.14 -5.65 28.86
N SER A 512 -24.33 -4.67 28.45
CA SER A 512 -23.09 -4.93 27.72
C SER A 512 -21.93 -4.34 28.54
N VAL A 513 -21.15 -5.25 29.14
CA VAL A 513 -20.05 -4.92 30.05
C VAL A 513 -18.92 -4.30 29.21
N ILE A 514 -18.67 -3.00 29.37
CA ILE A 514 -17.48 -2.34 28.83
C ILE A 514 -16.31 -2.72 29.73
N ALA A 515 -15.27 -3.35 29.16
CA ALA A 515 -14.08 -3.75 29.91
C ALA A 515 -13.40 -2.53 30.58
N PRO A 516 -13.04 -2.60 31.87
CA PRO A 516 -12.43 -1.51 32.60
C PRO A 516 -11.07 -1.11 32.01
N VAL A 517 -10.65 0.14 32.24
CA VAL A 517 -9.37 0.66 31.77
C VAL A 517 -8.22 -0.05 32.51
N PRO A 518 -7.25 -0.67 31.81
CA PRO A 518 -6.15 -1.39 32.46
C PRO A 518 -5.18 -0.46 33.22
N GLU A 519 -4.77 -0.86 34.42
CA GLU A 519 -3.75 -0.18 35.22
C GLU A 519 -2.34 -0.45 34.66
N VAL A 520 -1.48 0.58 34.61
CA VAL A 520 -0.12 0.51 34.04
C VAL A 520 0.94 0.39 35.15
N LYS A 521 1.82 -0.62 35.07
CA LYS A 521 2.97 -0.82 35.98
C LYS A 521 4.27 -1.03 35.21
N PRO A 522 5.45 -0.65 35.75
CA PRO A 522 6.73 -0.92 35.09
C PRO A 522 6.94 -2.40 34.78
N LEU A 523 7.61 -2.70 33.66
CA LEU A 523 7.89 -4.06 33.23
C LEU A 523 8.92 -4.73 34.14
N ASP A 524 8.52 -5.80 34.83
CA ASP A 524 9.42 -6.69 35.57
C ASP A 524 9.27 -8.14 35.07
N TRP A 525 10.32 -8.65 34.44
CA TRP A 525 10.36 -10.03 33.95
C TRP A 525 10.38 -11.07 35.06
N SER A 526 10.88 -10.71 36.25
CA SER A 526 10.96 -11.61 37.40
C SER A 526 9.56 -11.93 37.93
N GLU A 527 8.68 -10.93 37.95
CA GLU A 527 7.27 -11.11 38.30
C GLU A 527 6.55 -11.99 37.28
N ALA A 528 6.76 -11.75 35.98
CA ALA A 528 6.17 -12.58 34.92
C ALA A 528 6.66 -14.04 35.01
N GLN A 529 7.92 -14.24 35.35
CA GLN A 529 8.48 -15.58 35.58
C GLN A 529 7.97 -16.20 36.89
N ALA A 530 7.59 -15.43 37.89
CA ALA A 530 7.03 -15.95 39.14
C ALA A 530 5.51 -16.17 39.09
N ALA A 531 4.83 -15.68 38.05
CA ALA A 531 3.38 -15.76 37.93
C ALA A 531 2.87 -17.22 37.75
N PRO A 532 1.59 -17.49 38.08
CA PRO A 532 1.01 -18.82 37.92
C PRO A 532 1.06 -19.34 36.48
N GLU A 533 1.24 -20.65 36.32
CA GLU A 533 1.20 -21.29 35.00
C GLU A 533 -0.22 -21.48 34.49
N ILE A 534 -0.38 -21.28 33.19
CA ILE A 534 -1.64 -21.36 32.45
C ILE A 534 -1.41 -22.24 31.23
N ALA A 535 -2.31 -23.20 31.01
CA ALA A 535 -2.33 -23.93 29.75
C ALA A 535 -2.75 -22.99 28.61
N ALA A 536 -2.02 -23.02 27.51
CA ALA A 536 -2.29 -22.18 26.35
C ALA A 536 -1.99 -22.93 25.05
N VAL A 537 -2.63 -22.48 23.98
CA VAL A 537 -2.30 -22.90 22.61
C VAL A 537 -1.61 -21.74 21.91
N ARG A 538 -0.36 -21.96 21.49
CA ARG A 538 0.38 -21.02 20.65
C ARG A 538 0.11 -21.31 19.19
N HIS A 539 -0.18 -20.27 18.42
CA HIS A 539 -0.44 -20.35 16.99
C HIS A 539 0.51 -19.44 16.22
N SER A 540 0.95 -19.87 15.04
CA SER A 540 1.80 -19.05 14.19
C SER A 540 1.63 -19.33 12.70
N PHE A 541 1.92 -18.31 11.89
CA PHE A 541 1.94 -18.39 10.43
C PHE A 541 3.38 -18.43 9.89
N HIS A 542 3.57 -19.19 8.81
CA HIS A 542 4.87 -19.31 8.13
C HIS A 542 4.70 -19.36 6.62
N PHE A 543 5.59 -18.69 5.89
CA PHE A 543 5.81 -19.01 4.48
C PHE A 543 6.47 -20.37 4.35
N ARG A 544 6.13 -21.11 3.29
CA ARG A 544 6.78 -22.38 3.02
C ARG A 544 8.18 -22.13 2.45
N PRO A 545 9.24 -22.71 3.05
CA PRO A 545 10.59 -22.50 2.55
C PRO A 545 10.74 -22.97 1.10
N ASN A 546 11.36 -22.13 0.27
CA ASN A 546 11.64 -22.41 -1.15
C ASN A 546 10.42 -22.55 -2.07
N GLU A 547 9.23 -22.15 -1.62
CA GLU A 547 8.07 -21.98 -2.51
C GLU A 547 7.99 -20.53 -3.01
N ALA A 548 7.61 -20.35 -4.27
CA ALA A 548 7.33 -19.02 -4.82
C ALA A 548 6.09 -18.44 -4.13
N ILE A 549 6.12 -17.14 -3.85
CA ILE A 549 5.02 -16.43 -3.21
C ILE A 549 4.11 -15.87 -4.31
N ASP A 550 2.85 -16.29 -4.30
CA ASP A 550 1.80 -15.62 -5.04
C ASP A 550 1.27 -14.47 -4.16
N TRP A 551 1.65 -13.23 -4.50
CA TRP A 551 1.21 -12.05 -3.77
C TRP A 551 -0.29 -11.80 -3.91
N ALA A 552 -0.94 -12.24 -4.99
CA ALA A 552 -2.38 -12.16 -5.12
C ALA A 552 -3.10 -13.20 -4.23
N ASN A 553 -2.49 -14.37 -4.02
CA ASN A 553 -3.08 -15.45 -3.21
C ASN A 553 -2.09 -15.97 -2.16
N LEU A 554 -1.93 -15.22 -1.07
CA LEU A 554 -1.06 -15.59 0.03
C LEU A 554 -1.47 -16.94 0.65
N ASN A 555 -0.56 -17.92 0.61
CA ASN A 555 -0.77 -19.27 1.15
C ASN A 555 0.14 -19.51 2.36
N LEU A 556 -0.18 -18.86 3.47
CA LEU A 556 0.53 -19.03 4.75
C LEU A 556 0.16 -20.36 5.40
N LYS A 557 1.17 -21.05 5.95
CA LYS A 557 0.95 -22.26 6.74
C LYS A 557 0.65 -21.88 8.18
N HIS A 558 -0.55 -22.25 8.65
CA HIS A 558 -0.92 -22.19 10.07
C HIS A 558 -0.35 -23.39 10.83
N THR A 559 0.16 -23.14 12.03
CA THR A 559 0.73 -24.15 12.93
C THR A 559 0.26 -23.87 14.35
N MET A 560 0.07 -24.93 15.13
CA MET A 560 -0.47 -24.86 16.49
C MET A 560 0.37 -25.72 17.44
N GLN A 561 0.57 -25.24 18.65
CA GLN A 561 1.38 -25.92 19.66
C GLN A 561 0.79 -25.74 21.05
N GLN A 562 0.57 -26.85 21.75
CA GLN A 562 0.24 -26.84 23.17
C GLN A 562 1.45 -26.39 23.99
N THR A 563 1.24 -25.45 24.90
CA THR A 563 2.28 -24.89 25.77
C THR A 563 1.72 -24.51 27.15
N THR A 564 2.61 -24.12 28.05
CA THR A 564 2.26 -23.48 29.32
C THR A 564 2.91 -22.10 29.38
N ILE A 565 2.17 -21.12 29.87
CA ILE A 565 2.61 -19.72 29.95
C ILE A 565 2.43 -19.16 31.36
N ARG A 566 3.16 -18.10 31.68
CA ARG A 566 2.96 -17.26 32.86
C ARG A 566 2.73 -15.84 32.38
N LEU A 567 1.63 -15.21 32.76
CA LEU A 567 1.17 -13.94 32.20
C LEU A 567 0.79 -12.97 33.31
N LEU A 568 1.30 -11.74 33.26
CA LEU A 568 0.92 -10.70 34.20
C LEU A 568 -0.42 -10.05 33.83
N PRO A 569 -1.38 -9.94 34.77
CA PRO A 569 -2.66 -9.26 34.52
C PRO A 569 -2.52 -7.76 34.30
N THR A 570 -1.48 -7.14 34.88
CA THR A 570 -1.21 -5.71 34.72
C THR A 570 -0.46 -5.44 33.43
N CYS A 571 -0.82 -4.36 32.74
CA CYS A 571 -0.10 -3.93 31.54
C CYS A 571 1.08 -3.02 31.92
N PHE A 572 2.10 -2.95 31.07
CA PHE A 572 3.22 -2.02 31.24
C PHE A 572 3.27 -0.90 30.21
N ALA A 573 2.48 -1.03 29.14
CA ALA A 573 2.27 0.03 28.16
C ALA A 573 0.86 -0.09 27.56
N LYS A 574 0.35 1.02 27.02
CA LYS A 574 -0.96 1.10 26.38
C LYS A 574 -0.89 1.96 25.13
N GLY A 575 -1.41 1.44 24.02
CA GLY A 575 -1.63 2.19 22.78
C GLY A 575 -3.09 2.61 22.62
N ALA A 576 -3.44 3.09 21.42
CA ALA A 576 -4.81 3.54 21.11
C ALA A 576 -5.87 2.43 21.26
N MET A 577 -5.53 1.19 20.89
CA MET A 577 -6.48 0.07 20.83
C MET A 577 -6.04 -1.18 21.60
N ARG A 578 -4.76 -1.28 21.99
CA ARG A 578 -4.19 -2.47 22.62
C ARG A 578 -3.36 -2.14 23.86
N SER A 579 -3.42 -2.98 24.89
CA SER A 579 -2.54 -2.95 26.06
C SER A 579 -1.44 -3.99 25.92
N ALA A 580 -0.25 -3.73 26.48
CA ALA A 580 0.91 -4.61 26.43
C ALA A 580 1.22 -5.19 27.82
N HIS A 581 1.34 -6.50 27.92
CA HIS A 581 1.50 -7.27 29.16
C HIS A 581 2.73 -8.16 29.09
N ALA A 582 3.34 -8.46 30.24
CA ALA A 582 4.50 -9.34 30.30
C ALA A 582 4.06 -10.81 30.23
N LEU A 583 4.63 -11.57 29.31
CA LEU A 583 4.36 -12.99 29.08
C LEU A 583 5.67 -13.77 29.18
N TYR A 584 5.63 -14.93 29.82
CA TYR A 584 6.70 -15.92 29.80
C TYR A 584 6.17 -17.26 29.27
N ASP A 585 6.72 -17.75 28.17
CA ASP A 585 6.40 -19.08 27.64
C ASP A 585 7.35 -20.11 28.27
N CYS A 586 6.78 -21.02 29.07
CA CYS A 586 7.54 -22.01 29.84
C CYS A 586 8.19 -23.07 28.94
N LYS A 587 7.54 -23.46 27.84
CA LYS A 587 8.08 -24.46 26.90
C LYS A 587 9.23 -23.88 26.08
N MET A 588 9.11 -22.61 25.67
CA MET A 588 10.12 -21.93 24.88
C MET A 588 11.26 -21.34 25.74
N GLU A 589 11.03 -21.18 27.05
CA GLU A 589 11.90 -20.47 27.99
C GLU A 589 12.15 -19.01 27.54
N LYS A 590 11.06 -18.30 27.20
CA LYS A 590 11.13 -16.95 26.60
C LYS A 590 10.17 -15.95 27.20
N CYS A 591 10.70 -14.77 27.50
CA CYS A 591 9.96 -13.54 27.78
C CYS A 591 9.46 -12.91 26.47
N LEU A 592 8.18 -12.57 26.45
CA LEU A 592 7.44 -12.01 25.32
C LEU A 592 6.51 -10.89 25.83
N VAL A 593 6.01 -10.08 24.91
CA VAL A 593 5.00 -9.05 25.15
C VAL A 593 3.68 -9.54 24.60
N ALA A 594 2.68 -9.76 25.46
CA ALA A 594 1.32 -10.07 25.08
C ALA A 594 0.53 -8.78 24.82
N LYS A 595 -0.20 -8.67 23.70
CA LYS A 595 -1.03 -7.52 23.37
C LYS A 595 -2.52 -7.88 23.33
N PHE A 596 -3.33 -7.19 24.13
CA PHE A 596 -4.77 -7.39 24.23
C PHE A 596 -5.53 -6.20 23.68
N TYR A 597 -6.61 -6.43 22.94
CA TYR A 597 -7.57 -5.38 22.60
C TYR A 597 -8.43 -5.03 23.81
N PHE A 598 -8.80 -3.75 23.95
CA PHE A 598 -9.72 -3.28 24.99
C PHE A 598 -10.84 -2.39 24.40
N GLY A 599 -11.88 -2.11 25.19
CA GLY A 599 -13.00 -1.24 24.80
C GLY A 599 -13.80 -1.75 23.59
N LYS A 600 -14.29 -0.83 22.75
CA LYS A 600 -15.07 -1.16 21.53
C LYS A 600 -14.30 -1.99 20.49
N ALA A 601 -12.98 -2.09 20.59
CA ALA A 601 -12.17 -2.94 19.72
C ALA A 601 -12.26 -4.43 20.13
N ALA A 602 -12.33 -4.71 21.44
CA ALA A 602 -12.43 -6.07 21.98
C ALA A 602 -13.76 -6.77 21.63
N THR A 603 -14.87 -6.02 21.58
CA THR A 603 -16.19 -6.55 21.18
C THR A 603 -16.29 -6.89 19.69
N LYS A 604 -15.45 -6.26 18.85
CA LYS A 604 -15.39 -6.52 17.41
C LYS A 604 -14.56 -7.76 17.11
N THR A 605 -13.39 -7.93 17.75
CA THR A 605 -12.56 -9.14 17.59
C THR A 605 -13.22 -10.42 18.06
N SER A 606 -14.24 -10.34 18.92
CA SER A 606 -14.99 -11.49 19.46
C SER A 606 -16.29 -11.82 18.71
N SER A 607 -16.76 -10.94 17.80
CA SER A 607 -17.99 -11.16 17.02
C SER A 607 -17.68 -11.60 15.59
N SER A 608 -18.10 -12.81 15.22
CA SER A 608 -17.93 -13.40 13.88
C SER A 608 -18.57 -12.59 12.73
N SER A 609 -19.38 -11.57 13.05
CA SER A 609 -20.08 -10.71 12.12
C SER A 609 -19.34 -9.40 11.77
N SER A 610 -18.23 -9.06 12.45
CA SER A 610 -17.57 -7.74 12.31
C SER A 610 -16.33 -7.69 11.40
N GLY A 611 -15.99 -8.81 10.75
CA GLY A 611 -15.03 -8.85 9.63
C GLY A 611 -13.54 -8.70 9.97
N PHE A 612 -13.17 -8.43 11.24
CA PHE A 612 -11.76 -8.26 11.65
C PHE A 612 -11.34 -9.31 12.67
N ARG A 613 -10.25 -10.04 12.39
CA ARG A 613 -9.72 -11.12 13.22
C ARG A 613 -8.32 -10.80 13.74
N LEU A 614 -8.02 -11.25 14.95
CA LEU A 614 -6.68 -11.10 15.54
C LEU A 614 -5.60 -11.81 14.69
N GLU A 615 -5.98 -12.88 14.00
CA GLU A 615 -5.13 -13.60 13.05
C GLU A 615 -4.67 -12.73 11.88
N ASP A 616 -5.46 -11.73 11.48
CA ASP A 616 -5.14 -10.84 10.36
C ASP A 616 -3.93 -9.95 10.71
N ASP A 617 -3.79 -9.53 11.98
CA ASP A 617 -2.61 -8.80 12.48
C ASP A 617 -1.35 -9.66 12.38
N VAL A 618 -1.45 -10.95 12.74
CA VAL A 618 -0.33 -11.88 12.67
C VAL A 618 0.03 -12.18 11.22
N GLU A 619 -0.95 -12.39 10.33
CA GLU A 619 -0.72 -12.53 8.89
C GLU A 619 0.02 -11.30 8.34
N MET A 620 -0.45 -10.10 8.67
CA MET A 620 0.16 -8.83 8.25
C MET A 620 1.62 -8.72 8.68
N GLN A 621 1.93 -9.03 9.94
CA GLN A 621 3.31 -9.00 10.45
C GLN A 621 4.23 -9.98 9.70
N ILE A 622 3.75 -11.21 9.46
CA ILE A 622 4.54 -12.25 8.79
C ILE A 622 4.79 -11.89 7.32
N VAL A 623 3.81 -11.27 6.64
CA VAL A 623 3.95 -10.74 5.29
C VAL A 623 4.98 -9.60 5.25
N ALA A 624 4.89 -8.64 6.16
CA ALA A 624 5.83 -7.53 6.26
C ALA A 624 7.27 -8.02 6.51
N LYS A 625 7.45 -9.00 7.41
CA LYS A 625 8.74 -9.64 7.68
C LYS A 625 9.35 -10.30 6.43
N GLN A 626 8.52 -10.97 5.64
CA GLN A 626 8.97 -11.61 4.41
C GLN A 626 9.39 -10.59 3.35
N LEU A 627 8.69 -9.47 3.23
CA LEU A 627 9.06 -8.36 2.35
C LEU A 627 10.34 -7.67 2.82
N ALA A 628 10.51 -7.44 4.12
CA ALA A 628 11.75 -6.91 4.70
C ALA A 628 12.94 -7.85 4.44
N THR A 629 12.73 -9.16 4.51
CA THR A 629 13.75 -10.15 4.13
C THR A 629 14.16 -9.97 2.66
N GLN A 630 13.21 -9.77 1.75
CA GLN A 630 13.50 -9.56 0.32
C GLN A 630 14.24 -8.24 0.07
N PHE A 631 13.82 -7.16 0.73
CA PHE A 631 14.48 -5.86 0.65
C PHE A 631 15.93 -5.94 1.14
N SER A 632 16.16 -6.53 2.32
CA SER A 632 17.50 -6.63 2.93
C SER A 632 18.47 -7.55 2.17
N LEU A 633 17.96 -8.40 1.28
CA LEU A 633 18.78 -9.23 0.38
C LEU A 633 19.37 -8.47 -0.81
N ALA A 634 18.81 -7.30 -1.16
CA ALA A 634 19.28 -6.47 -2.25
C ALA A 634 20.64 -5.85 -1.88
N PRO A 635 21.75 -6.16 -2.60
CA PRO A 635 23.08 -5.69 -2.22
C PRO A 635 23.19 -4.17 -2.11
N GLU A 636 22.33 -3.44 -2.83
CA GLU A 636 22.22 -1.99 -2.91
C GLU A 636 21.67 -1.33 -1.63
N VAL A 637 21.03 -2.09 -0.75
CA VAL A 637 20.51 -1.60 0.54
C VAL A 637 21.61 -1.60 1.59
N ASP A 638 22.07 -0.43 2.04
CA ASP A 638 23.09 -0.34 3.08
C ASP A 638 22.55 -0.66 4.48
N ASP A 639 21.44 -0.01 4.85
CA ASP A 639 20.76 -0.19 6.13
C ASP A 639 19.71 -1.31 6.00
N ALA A 640 20.09 -2.55 6.26
CA ALA A 640 19.16 -3.68 6.21
C ALA A 640 18.16 -3.64 7.39
N VAL A 641 16.89 -3.91 7.08
CA VAL A 641 15.77 -3.91 8.03
C VAL A 641 15.16 -5.29 8.22
N ASP A 642 14.47 -5.50 9.34
CA ASP A 642 13.69 -6.71 9.63
C ASP A 642 12.44 -6.36 10.46
N PHE A 643 11.48 -7.27 10.53
CA PHE A 643 10.33 -7.17 11.44
C PHE A 643 10.41 -8.19 12.57
N VAL A 644 9.89 -7.85 13.73
CA VAL A 644 9.72 -8.81 14.81
C VAL A 644 8.77 -9.93 14.40
N PHE A 645 9.12 -11.15 14.80
CA PHE A 645 8.23 -12.30 14.66
C PHE A 645 7.09 -12.21 15.68
N THR A 646 5.86 -12.23 15.18
CA THR A 646 4.64 -12.19 16.00
C THR A 646 3.86 -13.49 15.84
N CYS A 647 3.21 -13.91 16.93
CA CYS A 647 2.34 -15.08 17.00
C CYS A 647 1.09 -14.72 17.82
N TRP A 648 0.17 -15.67 18.03
CA TRP A 648 -0.92 -15.48 18.99
C TRP A 648 -1.10 -16.67 19.91
N TYR A 649 -1.72 -16.42 21.05
CA TYR A 649 -2.03 -17.40 22.07
C TYR A 649 -3.53 -17.43 22.33
N GLU A 650 -4.03 -18.63 22.65
CA GLU A 650 -5.40 -18.87 23.11
C GLU A 650 -5.35 -19.54 24.49
N ILE A 651 -6.17 -19.05 25.43
CA ILE A 651 -6.32 -19.56 26.79
C ILE A 651 -7.78 -19.87 27.10
N GLU A 652 -8.04 -21.00 27.75
CA GLU A 652 -9.41 -21.47 28.00
C GLU A 652 -10.10 -20.73 29.15
N ASN A 653 -9.37 -20.43 30.23
CA ASN A 653 -9.95 -19.86 31.46
C ASN A 653 -9.16 -18.63 31.96
N PRO A 654 -9.31 -17.45 31.33
CA PRO A 654 -8.58 -16.24 31.68
C PRO A 654 -8.86 -15.75 33.11
N THR A 655 -10.07 -15.96 33.63
CA THR A 655 -10.45 -15.49 34.97
C THR A 655 -9.70 -16.23 36.09
N ALA A 656 -9.23 -17.46 35.83
CA ALA A 656 -8.43 -18.22 36.79
C ALA A 656 -7.10 -17.55 37.16
N VAL A 657 -6.63 -16.61 36.34
CA VAL A 657 -5.40 -15.83 36.57
C VAL A 657 -5.64 -14.34 36.73
N GLY A 658 -6.88 -13.94 37.00
CA GLY A 658 -7.22 -12.53 37.21
C GLY A 658 -7.27 -11.69 35.94
N LEU A 659 -7.40 -12.31 34.77
CA LEU A 659 -7.72 -11.61 33.52
C LEU A 659 -9.24 -11.52 33.32
N ASP A 660 -9.68 -10.57 32.50
CA ASP A 660 -11.08 -10.46 32.12
C ASP A 660 -11.55 -11.69 31.33
N ALA A 661 -12.81 -12.08 31.49
CA ALA A 661 -13.38 -13.25 30.81
C ALA A 661 -13.29 -13.18 29.27
N SER A 662 -13.23 -11.97 28.71
CA SER A 662 -13.06 -11.74 27.27
C SER A 662 -11.62 -11.90 26.76
N MET A 663 -10.63 -11.94 27.64
CA MET A 663 -9.20 -12.02 27.30
C MET A 663 -8.73 -13.45 26.99
N THR A 664 -9.48 -14.18 26.17
CA THR A 664 -9.17 -15.57 25.80
C THR A 664 -8.12 -15.67 24.68
N LYS A 665 -7.85 -14.59 23.94
CA LYS A 665 -6.97 -14.59 22.77
C LYS A 665 -6.19 -13.28 22.64
N PHE A 666 -4.90 -13.37 22.34
CA PHE A 666 -4.00 -12.21 22.26
C PHE A 666 -2.79 -12.48 21.36
N THR A 667 -2.22 -11.43 20.75
CA THR A 667 -0.95 -11.53 20.00
C THR A 667 0.23 -11.49 20.95
N ALA A 668 1.34 -12.11 20.57
CA ALA A 668 2.59 -12.06 21.33
C ALA A 668 3.80 -11.85 20.42
N GLU A 669 4.71 -10.99 20.86
CA GLU A 669 5.92 -10.60 20.13
C GLU A 669 7.12 -10.44 21.08
N PRO A 670 8.37 -10.46 20.61
CA PRO A 670 9.52 -10.17 21.46
C PRO A 670 9.51 -8.72 21.96
N TYR A 671 10.00 -8.51 23.19
CA TYR A 671 10.29 -7.16 23.68
C TYR A 671 11.45 -6.55 22.88
N ILE A 672 11.29 -5.29 22.47
CA ILE A 672 12.31 -4.53 21.75
C ILE A 672 12.79 -3.42 22.68
N ASP A 673 14.04 -3.51 23.11
CA ASP A 673 14.63 -2.51 24.01
C ASP A 673 15.23 -1.36 23.20
N GLY A 674 14.94 -0.12 23.61
CA GLY A 674 15.53 1.09 23.05
C GLY A 674 14.50 2.15 22.68
N LYS A 675 14.97 3.19 21.98
CA LYS A 675 14.16 4.34 21.60
C LYS A 675 13.21 3.97 20.46
N TYR A 676 11.92 4.00 20.74
CA TYR A 676 10.88 3.76 19.76
C TYR A 676 10.73 4.97 18.82
N GLU A 677 10.74 4.73 17.51
CA GLU A 677 10.61 5.75 16.47
C GLU A 677 9.58 5.30 15.42
N LYS A 678 8.86 6.27 14.86
CA LYS A 678 7.89 6.08 13.78
C LYS A 678 8.32 6.88 12.56
N TYR A 679 8.47 6.22 11.42
CA TYR A 679 9.07 6.78 10.20
C TYR A 679 8.03 7.22 9.17
N ASN A 680 6.92 6.49 9.08
CA ASN A 680 5.75 6.91 8.33
C ASN A 680 4.47 6.38 9.00
N ASN A 681 3.30 6.82 8.53
CA ASN A 681 2.02 6.26 8.95
C ASN A 681 1.26 5.59 7.80
N ASN A 682 0.10 5.02 8.10
CA ASN A 682 -0.76 4.41 7.10
C ASN A 682 -1.55 5.41 6.22
N ASN A 683 -1.35 6.71 6.38
CA ASN A 683 -2.10 7.76 5.69
C ASN A 683 -1.20 8.89 5.16
N GLY A 684 0.03 8.57 4.72
CA GLY A 684 0.90 9.49 3.99
C GLY A 684 1.80 10.42 4.83
N TRP A 685 1.75 10.39 6.15
CA TRP A 685 2.70 11.12 6.99
C TRP A 685 4.09 10.50 6.94
N VAL A 686 5.12 11.34 6.89
CA VAL A 686 6.55 10.98 6.91
C VAL A 686 7.22 11.79 8.03
N ALA A 687 8.07 11.14 8.82
CA ALA A 687 8.79 11.81 9.90
C ALA A 687 9.76 12.89 9.36
N GLU A 688 9.72 14.09 9.95
CA GLU A 688 10.69 15.15 9.65
C GLU A 688 12.07 14.83 10.22
N LYS A 689 13.11 15.10 9.42
CA LYS A 689 14.55 14.80 9.68
C LYS A 689 14.89 13.31 9.63
N SER A 690 15.29 12.85 8.45
CA SER A 690 15.78 11.49 8.21
C SER A 690 17.27 11.37 8.60
N LEU A 691 17.55 10.70 9.72
CA LEU A 691 18.74 9.84 9.83
C LEU A 691 18.70 8.82 8.67
N THR A 692 19.83 8.23 8.23
CA THR A 692 19.89 7.32 7.06
C THR A 692 18.81 6.22 7.02
N LEU A 693 18.35 5.79 8.19
CA LEU A 693 17.29 4.80 8.35
C LEU A 693 15.88 5.29 7.96
N GLY A 694 15.58 6.59 8.09
CA GLY A 694 14.31 7.17 7.64
C GLY A 694 14.14 7.07 6.12
N ASP A 695 15.21 7.33 5.38
CA ASP A 695 15.24 7.16 3.93
C ASP A 695 15.07 5.70 3.53
N THR A 696 15.75 4.81 4.25
CA THR A 696 15.61 3.37 4.08
C THR A 696 14.17 2.92 4.33
N ALA A 697 13.48 3.46 5.33
CA ALA A 697 12.08 3.17 5.62
C ALA A 697 11.16 3.60 4.47
N GLN A 698 11.32 4.81 3.92
CA GLN A 698 10.51 5.25 2.77
C GLN A 698 10.78 4.42 1.52
N ALA A 699 12.05 4.08 1.26
CA ALA A 699 12.43 3.21 0.16
C ALA A 699 11.89 1.80 0.33
N PHE A 700 11.80 1.28 1.56
CA PHE A 700 11.19 0.00 1.86
C PHE A 700 9.70 -0.02 1.50
N SER A 701 8.92 1.00 1.93
CA SER A 701 7.51 1.12 1.54
C SER A 701 7.32 1.13 0.02
N HIS A 702 8.09 1.93 -0.70
CA HIS A 702 8.07 1.97 -2.17
C HIS A 702 8.46 0.60 -2.79
N PHE A 703 9.54 -0.01 -2.30
CA PHE A 703 9.99 -1.33 -2.74
C PHE A 703 8.90 -2.38 -2.56
N THR A 704 8.18 -2.41 -1.43
CA THR A 704 7.12 -3.40 -1.21
C THR A 704 6.01 -3.30 -2.25
N TRP A 705 5.60 -2.08 -2.61
CA TRP A 705 4.60 -1.87 -3.64
C TRP A 705 5.10 -2.34 -5.02
N GLN A 706 6.31 -1.95 -5.43
CA GLN A 706 6.85 -2.33 -6.73
C GLN A 706 7.17 -3.84 -6.82
N SER A 707 7.78 -4.42 -5.79
CA SER A 707 8.14 -5.85 -5.75
C SER A 707 6.96 -6.81 -5.67
N THR A 708 5.79 -6.32 -5.22
CA THR A 708 4.54 -7.08 -5.21
C THR A 708 3.63 -6.76 -6.38
N TYR A 709 4.11 -6.01 -7.39
CA TYR A 709 3.32 -5.61 -8.56
C TYR A 709 2.05 -4.80 -8.19
N GLY A 710 2.19 -3.93 -7.19
CA GLY A 710 1.11 -3.09 -6.67
C GLY A 710 0.07 -3.82 -5.81
N GLN A 711 0.28 -5.11 -5.51
CA GLN A 711 -0.67 -5.89 -4.71
C GLN A 711 -0.67 -5.45 -3.24
N HIS A 712 0.49 -5.14 -2.67
CA HIS A 712 0.67 -4.80 -1.26
C HIS A 712 1.68 -3.68 -1.07
N MET A 713 1.39 -2.74 -0.17
CA MET A 713 2.33 -1.72 0.28
C MET A 713 2.40 -1.73 1.80
N VAL A 714 3.61 -1.94 2.34
CA VAL A 714 3.86 -1.90 3.79
C VAL A 714 4.12 -0.46 4.22
N VAL A 715 3.37 0.01 5.20
CA VAL A 715 3.42 1.36 5.78
C VAL A 715 3.28 1.25 7.31
N ASP A 716 3.13 2.39 7.99
CA ASP A 716 3.15 2.48 9.46
C ASP A 716 4.46 1.91 10.04
N LEU A 717 5.57 2.23 9.38
CA LEU A 717 6.89 1.75 9.76
C LEU A 717 7.32 2.37 11.08
N GLN A 718 7.47 1.54 12.10
CA GLN A 718 7.79 1.94 13.46
C GLN A 718 8.54 0.83 14.19
N GLY A 719 9.39 1.19 15.15
CA GLY A 719 10.17 0.22 15.93
C GLY A 719 11.40 0.84 16.57
N VAL A 720 12.44 0.03 16.79
CA VAL A 720 13.71 0.47 17.39
C VAL A 720 14.85 0.13 16.46
N GLY A 721 15.59 1.15 16.02
CA GLY A 721 16.60 0.99 14.99
C GLY A 721 16.01 0.31 13.75
N SER A 722 16.75 -0.62 13.14
CA SER A 722 16.32 -1.31 11.92
C SER A 722 15.37 -2.50 12.12
N VAL A 723 14.84 -2.68 13.34
CA VAL A 723 13.84 -3.72 13.64
C VAL A 723 12.49 -3.08 13.89
N PHE A 724 11.54 -3.37 13.00
CA PHE A 724 10.20 -2.80 13.00
C PHE A 724 9.16 -3.74 13.63
N THR A 725 8.05 -3.16 14.07
CA THR A 725 6.87 -3.87 14.61
C THR A 725 5.58 -3.15 14.25
N ASP A 726 4.44 -3.82 14.40
CA ASP A 726 3.09 -3.30 14.14
C ASP A 726 2.96 -2.52 12.81
N PRO A 727 3.31 -3.11 11.65
CA PRO A 727 3.10 -2.47 10.36
C PRO A 727 1.61 -2.39 10.02
N GLN A 728 1.28 -1.59 9.01
CA GLN A 728 0.04 -1.69 8.27
C GLN A 728 0.32 -2.07 6.81
N ILE A 729 -0.55 -2.87 6.18
CA ILE A 729 -0.51 -3.15 4.75
C ILE A 729 -1.71 -2.55 4.05
N HIS A 730 -1.46 -1.76 3.00
CA HIS A 730 -2.47 -1.41 2.00
C HIS A 730 -2.46 -2.48 0.92
N SER A 731 -3.63 -3.01 0.54
CA SER A 731 -3.73 -4.10 -0.44
C SER A 731 -4.88 -3.89 -1.43
N LEU A 732 -4.74 -4.43 -2.64
CA LEU A 732 -5.88 -4.56 -3.58
C LEU A 732 -6.96 -5.53 -3.07
N GLN A 733 -6.65 -6.35 -2.06
CA GLN A 733 -7.63 -7.18 -1.36
C GLN A 733 -8.21 -6.41 -0.18
N GLU A 734 -9.28 -5.66 -0.41
CA GLU A 734 -9.92 -4.77 0.58
C GLU A 734 -10.32 -5.48 1.89
N ALA A 735 -10.63 -6.78 1.82
CA ALA A 735 -11.03 -7.58 2.98
C ALA A 735 -9.85 -8.09 3.84
N LYS A 736 -8.60 -7.88 3.42
CA LYS A 736 -7.40 -8.34 4.15
C LYS A 736 -6.74 -7.22 4.95
N PHE A 737 -5.90 -7.62 5.91
CA PHE A 737 -5.01 -6.75 6.70
C PHE A 737 -5.71 -5.69 7.57
N GLY A 738 -6.95 -5.97 7.95
CA GLY A 738 -7.69 -5.16 8.90
C GLY A 738 -8.06 -3.76 8.44
N LYS A 739 -8.61 -2.99 9.38
CA LYS A 739 -9.27 -1.69 9.06
C LYS A 739 -8.32 -0.57 8.65
N GLY A 740 -7.03 -0.71 8.97
CA GLY A 740 -6.03 0.24 8.51
C GLY A 740 -5.63 0.04 7.04
N ASN A 741 -6.13 -1.01 6.36
CA ASN A 741 -5.99 -1.19 4.93
C ASN A 741 -6.88 -0.20 4.18
N LEU A 742 -6.29 0.93 3.78
CA LEU A 742 -6.96 1.95 2.97
C LEU A 742 -6.84 1.66 1.47
N SER A 743 -6.41 0.45 1.10
CA SER A 743 -6.32 -0.04 -0.28
C SER A 743 -5.62 0.96 -1.20
N THR A 744 -6.14 1.20 -2.41
CA THR A 744 -5.53 2.13 -3.37
C THR A 744 -5.50 3.57 -2.85
N ALA A 745 -6.43 3.98 -1.97
CA ALA A 745 -6.42 5.32 -1.38
C ALA A 745 -5.21 5.51 -0.45
N GLY A 746 -4.90 4.52 0.39
CA GLY A 746 -3.71 4.54 1.24
C GLY A 746 -2.39 4.52 0.46
N MET A 747 -2.32 3.71 -0.59
CA MET A 747 -1.17 3.70 -1.50
C MET A 747 -0.96 5.07 -2.17
N THR A 748 -2.07 5.70 -2.58
CA THR A 748 -2.05 7.05 -3.16
C THR A 748 -1.59 8.09 -2.15
N ALA A 749 -2.09 8.03 -0.91
CA ALA A 749 -1.64 8.92 0.16
C ALA A 749 -0.13 8.78 0.43
N PHE A 750 0.43 7.58 0.41
CA PHE A 750 1.88 7.39 0.52
C PHE A 750 2.64 8.07 -0.63
N PHE A 751 2.30 7.77 -1.88
CA PHE A 751 3.01 8.34 -3.04
C PHE A 751 2.80 9.86 -3.19
N SER A 752 1.72 10.40 -2.62
CA SER A 752 1.47 11.84 -2.60
C SER A 752 2.48 12.63 -1.78
N THR A 753 3.18 12.02 -0.84
CA THR A 753 4.19 12.66 0.02
C THR A 753 5.59 12.09 -0.21
N HIS A 754 5.68 10.86 -0.71
CA HIS A 754 6.94 10.19 -1.03
C HIS A 754 7.78 10.98 -2.04
N LYS A 755 9.08 11.05 -1.77
CA LYS A 755 10.11 11.52 -2.70
C LYS A 755 11.15 10.42 -2.82
N CYS A 756 11.43 9.97 -4.05
CA CYS A 756 12.46 8.97 -4.24
C CYS A 756 13.81 9.49 -3.74
N ASN A 757 14.44 8.73 -2.85
CA ASN A 757 15.74 9.04 -2.26
C ASN A 757 16.84 8.16 -2.86
N GLN A 758 18.07 8.27 -2.32
CA GLN A 758 19.23 7.49 -2.79
C GLN A 758 19.00 5.97 -2.75
N VAL A 759 18.27 5.45 -1.76
CA VAL A 759 17.99 4.02 -1.63
C VAL A 759 16.98 3.58 -2.69
N CYS A 760 15.97 4.40 -2.99
CA CYS A 760 15.04 4.16 -4.10
C CYS A 760 15.78 4.09 -5.44
N ARG A 761 16.70 5.03 -5.68
CA ARG A 761 17.52 5.08 -6.90
C ARG A 761 18.46 3.88 -7.01
N ALA A 762 19.11 3.50 -5.89
CA ALA A 762 19.99 2.34 -5.85
C ALA A 762 19.24 1.02 -6.15
N LEU A 763 17.96 0.95 -5.77
CA LEU A 763 17.07 -0.20 -6.04
C LEU A 763 16.38 -0.16 -7.41
N ASP A 764 16.64 0.85 -8.25
CA ASP A 764 16.01 1.05 -9.55
C ASP A 764 14.46 1.09 -9.45
N LEU A 765 13.95 1.78 -8.43
CA LEU A 765 12.51 1.97 -8.24
C LEU A 765 11.98 3.10 -9.15
N LYS A 766 10.82 2.88 -9.79
CA LYS A 766 10.21 3.83 -10.73
C LYS A 766 9.66 5.04 -9.98
N SER A 767 10.14 6.24 -10.28
CA SER A 767 9.56 7.47 -9.75
C SER A 767 8.18 7.73 -10.36
N LEU A 768 7.18 8.02 -9.51
CA LEU A 768 5.80 8.31 -9.94
C LEU A 768 5.49 9.82 -10.07
N ARG A 769 6.42 10.70 -9.70
CA ARG A 769 6.30 12.15 -9.91
C ARG A 769 7.05 12.52 -11.19
N GLU A 770 6.34 13.10 -12.17
CA GLU A 770 6.91 13.55 -13.45
C GLU A 770 8.04 14.55 -13.20
N SER A 771 9.22 14.23 -13.73
CA SER A 771 10.37 15.12 -13.81
C SER A 771 10.14 16.17 -14.90
N ASN A 772 9.36 17.20 -14.61
CA ASN A 772 9.37 18.43 -15.42
C ASN A 772 10.27 19.53 -14.86
N ASP A 773 10.85 19.36 -13.66
CA ASP A 773 11.75 20.37 -13.06
C ASP A 773 13.15 19.87 -12.64
N GLU A 774 13.45 18.55 -12.70
CA GLU A 774 14.66 18.00 -12.07
C GLU A 774 15.89 17.84 -13.00
N ALA A 775 15.79 18.15 -14.29
CA ALA A 775 16.90 17.99 -15.25
C ALA A 775 18.09 18.95 -15.06
N LYS A 776 18.15 19.73 -13.98
CA LYS A 776 19.25 20.67 -13.69
C LYS A 776 20.12 20.31 -12.48
N ASP A 777 19.64 19.45 -11.58
CA ASP A 777 20.40 19.05 -10.38
C ASP A 777 21.12 17.70 -10.56
N ASP A 778 20.82 16.96 -11.63
CA ASP A 778 21.29 15.60 -11.92
C ASP A 778 22.83 15.47 -12.10
N GLU A 779 23.54 16.52 -12.52
CA GLU A 779 25.00 16.44 -12.69
C GLU A 779 25.81 16.73 -11.41
N ALA A 780 25.18 17.35 -10.39
CA ALA A 780 25.87 17.75 -9.16
C ALA A 780 25.81 16.67 -8.07
N GLU A 781 24.67 15.99 -7.87
CA GLU A 781 24.54 14.93 -6.86
C GLU A 781 25.15 13.58 -7.28
N MET A 782 25.19 13.28 -8.59
CA MET A 782 25.80 12.06 -9.14
C MET A 782 27.31 11.94 -8.79
N LYS A 783 27.96 13.03 -8.38
CA LYS A 783 29.38 13.07 -7.96
C LYS A 783 29.61 12.82 -6.46
N MET A 784 28.58 12.63 -5.65
CA MET A 784 28.71 12.22 -4.24
C MET A 784 28.23 10.78 -3.98
N VAL A 785 28.44 9.86 -4.91
CA VAL A 785 28.57 8.45 -4.52
C VAL A 785 29.87 8.35 -3.73
N ILE A 786 29.81 8.55 -2.40
CA ILE A 786 30.90 8.23 -1.50
C ILE A 786 31.03 6.70 -1.56
N PRO A 787 32.07 6.14 -2.21
CA PRO A 787 32.30 4.71 -2.16
C PRO A 787 32.57 4.37 -0.69
N ARG A 788 31.97 3.29 -0.17
CA ARG A 788 32.30 2.76 1.16
C ARG A 788 33.82 2.71 1.32
N GLN A 789 34.36 3.53 2.22
CA GLN A 789 35.80 3.62 2.45
C GLN A 789 36.34 2.45 3.27
N ASP A 790 35.51 1.58 3.84
CA ASP A 790 35.99 0.46 4.66
C ASP A 790 35.42 -0.88 4.20
N GLY A 791 36.32 -1.85 3.95
CA GLY A 791 36.00 -3.23 3.59
C GLY A 791 35.38 -4.07 4.73
N ALA A 792 34.65 -3.45 5.64
CA ALA A 792 33.99 -4.12 6.77
C ALA A 792 32.59 -4.64 6.37
N ASP A 793 32.30 -5.89 6.73
CA ASP A 793 30.98 -6.51 6.54
C ASP A 793 29.98 -5.94 7.55
N PRO A 794 28.95 -5.18 7.12
CA PRO A 794 28.06 -4.48 8.04
C PRO A 794 27.21 -5.48 8.83
N SER A 795 26.90 -5.15 10.08
CA SER A 795 25.98 -5.94 10.90
C SER A 795 24.54 -5.48 10.71
N MET A 796 23.59 -6.39 10.84
CA MET A 796 22.15 -6.11 10.86
C MET A 796 21.47 -6.85 12.00
N ALA A 797 20.42 -6.26 12.57
CA ALA A 797 19.57 -6.93 13.54
C ALA A 797 18.53 -7.79 12.81
N ILE A 798 18.31 -9.01 13.29
CA ILE A 798 17.25 -9.90 12.80
C ILE A 798 16.44 -10.45 13.97
N SER A 799 15.13 -10.62 13.77
CA SER A 799 14.28 -11.36 14.68
C SER A 799 14.26 -12.84 14.28
N CYS A 800 14.67 -13.70 15.22
CA CYS A 800 14.75 -15.14 15.02
C CYS A 800 13.35 -15.72 14.68
N PRO A 801 13.17 -16.39 13.53
CA PRO A 801 11.88 -16.94 13.09
C PRO A 801 11.43 -18.20 13.85
N LEU A 802 12.15 -18.60 14.90
CA LEU A 802 11.74 -19.67 15.83
C LEU A 802 11.21 -19.09 17.13
N CYS A 803 12.00 -18.21 17.77
CA CYS A 803 11.73 -17.73 19.12
C CYS A 803 11.48 -16.22 19.24
N GLY A 804 11.55 -15.48 18.15
CA GLY A 804 11.42 -14.01 18.12
C GLY A 804 12.63 -13.23 18.63
N THR A 805 13.56 -13.86 19.37
CA THR A 805 14.75 -13.18 19.91
C THR A 805 15.47 -12.36 18.83
N ILE A 806 15.64 -11.07 19.11
CA ILE A 806 16.38 -10.15 18.24
C ILE A 806 17.87 -10.39 18.46
N THR A 807 18.62 -10.56 17.38
CA THR A 807 20.05 -10.85 17.41
C THR A 807 20.76 -10.15 16.26
N THR A 808 22.01 -9.75 16.48
CA THR A 808 22.84 -9.12 15.46
C THR A 808 23.56 -10.18 14.64
N VAL A 809 23.51 -10.07 13.32
CA VAL A 809 24.22 -10.94 12.38
C VAL A 809 25.00 -10.10 11.37
N LEU A 810 26.05 -10.68 10.79
CA LEU A 810 26.72 -10.07 9.65
C LEU A 810 25.82 -10.14 8.41
N ARG A 811 25.76 -9.05 7.65
CA ARG A 811 24.92 -8.95 6.45
C ARG A 811 25.35 -9.94 5.38
N SER A 812 26.66 -10.17 5.18
CA SER A 812 27.12 -11.21 4.24
C SER A 812 26.61 -12.61 4.63
N LYS A 813 26.55 -12.92 5.93
CA LYS A 813 26.02 -14.20 6.44
C LYS A 813 24.51 -14.31 6.22
N PHE A 814 23.76 -13.23 6.43
CA PHE A 814 22.35 -13.13 6.10
C PHE A 814 22.10 -13.42 4.62
N ILE A 815 22.77 -12.68 3.73
CA ILE A 815 22.66 -12.85 2.28
C ILE A 815 23.03 -14.28 1.87
N HIS A 816 24.14 -14.82 2.38
CA HIS A 816 24.60 -16.16 2.05
C HIS A 816 23.62 -17.26 2.51
N ALA A 817 23.02 -17.12 3.69
CA ALA A 817 22.06 -18.07 4.21
C ALA A 817 20.78 -18.09 3.36
N HIS A 818 20.18 -16.92 3.15
CA HIS A 818 18.91 -16.80 2.42
C HIS A 818 19.04 -17.13 0.93
N ARG A 819 20.16 -16.80 0.26
CA ARG A 819 20.43 -17.26 -1.12
C ARG A 819 20.56 -18.77 -1.26
N LYS A 820 20.88 -19.47 -0.17
CA LYS A 820 20.89 -20.94 -0.08
C LYS A 820 19.55 -21.52 0.40
N GLY A 821 18.51 -20.70 0.55
CA GLY A 821 17.21 -21.12 1.06
C GLY A 821 17.22 -21.52 2.54
N ARG A 822 18.12 -20.93 3.33
CA ARG A 822 18.26 -21.20 4.77
C ARG A 822 17.82 -19.98 5.59
N GLU A 823 17.02 -20.24 6.62
CA GLU A 823 16.72 -19.25 7.66
C GLU A 823 17.92 -19.11 8.62
N LEU A 824 18.06 -17.93 9.22
CA LEU A 824 18.99 -17.69 10.32
C LEU A 824 18.26 -17.75 11.67
N TYR A 825 18.92 -18.34 12.67
CA TYR A 825 18.41 -18.48 14.02
C TYR A 825 19.38 -17.85 15.03
N CYS A 826 18.86 -17.38 16.17
CA CYS A 826 19.73 -16.92 17.26
C CYS A 826 20.57 -18.06 17.83
N SER A 827 21.70 -17.72 18.47
CA SER A 827 22.67 -18.68 19.01
C SER A 827 22.04 -19.77 19.89
N PHE A 828 21.13 -19.38 20.79
CA PHE A 828 20.36 -20.31 21.62
C PHE A 828 19.57 -21.33 20.79
N CYS A 829 18.83 -20.86 19.78
CA CYS A 829 18.06 -21.72 18.91
C CYS A 829 18.97 -22.62 18.07
N VAL A 830 20.10 -22.14 17.57
CA VAL A 830 21.07 -22.98 16.85
C VAL A 830 21.53 -24.15 17.73
N THR A 831 21.92 -23.89 18.97
CA THR A 831 22.35 -24.92 19.92
C THR A 831 21.26 -25.96 20.18
N LYS A 832 20.01 -25.53 20.36
CA LYS A 832 18.87 -26.45 20.58
C LYS A 832 18.48 -27.20 19.29
N VAL A 833 18.53 -26.56 18.13
CA VAL A 833 18.27 -27.19 16.82
C VAL A 833 19.32 -28.25 16.49
N ASN A 834 20.57 -28.05 16.92
CA ASN A 834 21.65 -29.01 16.73
C ASN A 834 21.51 -30.29 17.55
N LYS A 835 20.74 -30.26 18.64
CA LYS A 835 20.39 -31.47 19.37
C LYS A 835 19.39 -32.27 18.54
N ARG A 836 19.89 -33.33 17.90
CA ARG A 836 19.09 -34.21 17.06
C ARG A 836 18.82 -35.54 17.76
N GLU A 837 17.62 -36.04 17.56
CA GLU A 837 17.16 -37.32 18.09
C GLU A 837 16.88 -38.30 16.95
N PRO A 838 17.17 -39.60 17.13
CA PRO A 838 16.82 -40.63 16.16
C PRO A 838 15.32 -40.93 16.20
N LYS A 839 14.70 -41.04 15.02
CA LYS A 839 13.35 -41.59 14.86
C LYS A 839 13.28 -42.53 13.67
N ALA A 840 12.77 -43.73 13.91
CA ALA A 840 12.64 -44.76 12.90
C ALA A 840 11.68 -44.33 11.78
N CYS A 841 12.14 -44.45 10.54
CA CYS A 841 11.30 -44.20 9.38
C CYS A 841 10.20 -45.27 9.27
N ASN A 842 8.94 -44.86 9.14
CA ASN A 842 7.82 -45.80 8.99
C ASN A 842 7.94 -46.72 7.76
N VAL A 843 8.69 -46.30 6.72
CA VAL A 843 8.88 -47.02 5.45
C VAL A 843 10.10 -47.94 5.51
N CYS A 844 11.33 -47.39 5.58
CA CYS A 844 12.54 -48.19 5.53
C CYS A 844 13.04 -48.68 6.90
N LYS A 845 12.35 -48.32 7.99
CA LYS A 845 12.70 -48.64 9.39
C LYS A 845 14.07 -48.15 9.86
N LYS A 846 14.84 -47.44 9.03
CA LYS A 846 16.10 -46.81 9.42
C LYS A 846 15.84 -45.58 10.26
N ASP A 847 16.66 -45.38 11.28
CA ASP A 847 16.63 -44.18 12.09
C ASP A 847 17.09 -42.97 11.30
N THR A 848 16.33 -41.89 11.44
CA THR A 848 16.70 -40.58 10.94
C THR A 848 16.80 -39.59 12.06
N LEU A 849 17.92 -38.88 12.07
CA LEU A 849 18.14 -37.76 12.97
C LEU A 849 17.29 -36.56 12.53
N PHE A 850 16.48 -36.05 13.45
CA PHE A 850 15.71 -34.82 13.29
C PHE A 850 15.86 -33.96 14.55
N SER A 851 15.52 -32.68 14.49
CA SER A 851 15.57 -31.79 15.67
C SER A 851 14.16 -31.64 16.26
N PRO A 852 13.86 -32.24 17.42
CA PRO A 852 12.56 -32.06 18.07
C PRO A 852 12.25 -30.58 18.30
N PHE A 853 13.23 -29.85 18.84
CA PHE A 853 13.11 -28.42 19.11
C PHE A 853 12.72 -27.61 17.88
N TRP A 854 13.29 -27.89 16.70
CA TRP A 854 12.93 -27.16 15.49
C TRP A 854 11.47 -27.40 15.09
N TYR A 855 11.04 -28.66 15.10
CA TYR A 855 9.67 -29.04 14.77
C TYR A 855 8.68 -28.48 15.79
N ASP A 856 9.02 -28.54 17.08
CA ASP A 856 8.26 -27.91 18.16
C ASP A 856 8.10 -26.40 17.92
N MET A 857 9.21 -25.67 17.74
CA MET A 857 9.17 -24.21 17.60
C MET A 857 8.42 -23.73 16.36
N LYS A 858 8.43 -24.54 15.29
CA LYS A 858 7.63 -24.32 14.07
C LYS A 858 6.21 -24.89 14.17
N GLY A 859 5.80 -25.50 15.29
CA GLY A 859 4.47 -26.08 15.47
C GLY A 859 4.14 -27.17 14.44
N MET A 860 5.13 -27.98 14.06
CA MET A 860 5.01 -29.02 13.04
C MET A 860 5.13 -30.41 13.63
N GLU A 861 4.37 -31.36 13.08
CA GLU A 861 4.50 -32.76 13.45
C GLU A 861 5.89 -33.33 13.12
N TYR A 862 6.36 -34.21 13.99
CA TYR A 862 7.63 -34.89 13.81
C TYR A 862 7.62 -35.77 12.56
N PRO A 863 8.73 -35.80 11.80
CA PRO A 863 8.80 -36.57 10.58
C PRO A 863 8.64 -38.05 10.89
N THR A 864 7.66 -38.69 10.25
CA THR A 864 7.43 -40.14 10.32
C THR A 864 8.13 -40.89 9.20
N THR A 865 8.66 -40.18 8.21
CA THR A 865 9.35 -40.75 7.04
C THR A 865 10.69 -40.05 6.82
N CYS A 866 11.73 -40.83 6.51
CA CYS A 866 13.04 -40.28 6.20
C CYS A 866 13.02 -39.49 4.89
N LYS A 867 13.97 -38.56 4.70
CA LYS A 867 14.07 -37.74 3.48
C LYS A 867 14.16 -38.59 2.21
N ILE A 868 14.85 -39.74 2.26
CA ILE A 868 15.02 -40.66 1.12
C ILE A 868 13.67 -41.28 0.76
N CYS A 869 13.00 -41.94 1.70
CA CYS A 869 11.69 -42.55 1.44
C CYS A 869 10.61 -41.52 1.11
N LYS A 870 10.72 -40.29 1.64
CA LYS A 870 9.84 -39.18 1.27
C LYS A 870 10.07 -38.76 -0.19
N ALA A 871 11.32 -38.69 -0.63
CA ALA A 871 11.69 -38.41 -2.01
C ALA A 871 11.35 -39.57 -2.98
N ASP A 872 11.43 -40.83 -2.52
CA ASP A 872 11.06 -42.00 -3.32
C ASP A 872 9.54 -42.13 -3.49
N LYS A 873 8.75 -41.85 -2.44
CA LYS A 873 7.29 -41.76 -2.56
C LYS A 873 6.83 -40.67 -3.53
N SER A 874 7.50 -39.52 -3.54
CA SER A 874 7.25 -38.48 -4.56
C SER A 874 7.68 -38.88 -5.96
N LYS A 875 8.52 -39.92 -6.10
CA LYS A 875 8.97 -40.43 -7.38
C LYS A 875 8.08 -41.51 -7.98
N SER A 876 7.44 -42.32 -7.12
CA SER A 876 6.63 -43.49 -7.48
C SER A 876 5.13 -43.22 -7.65
N GLY A 877 4.61 -42.12 -7.10
CA GLY A 877 3.30 -41.56 -7.47
C GLY A 877 3.50 -40.54 -8.56
#